data_AF-A0A1V5YNJ7-F1
#
_entry.id   AF-A0A1V5YNJ7-F1
#
_cell.length_a   1.000
_cell.length_b   1.000
_cell.length_c   1.000
_cell.angle_alpha   90.00
_cell.angle_beta   90.00
_cell.angle_gamma   90.00
#
_symmetry.space_group_name_H-M   'P 1'
#
loop_
_entity.id
_entity.type
_entity.pdbx_description
1 polymer ?
#
loop_
_entity_poly.entity_id
_entity_poly.type
_entity_poly.pdbx_seq_one_letter_code
_entity_poly.pdbx_strand_id
1 'polypeptide(L)'
;MLKTILKEMMKKKLSIKAVLIFLCLLGTISLSSQIIPDKAYKINSYYRGFKALSILNSYLGNNTDVVGWTETNVPAQRWIISSTGEDNLYYLTNAYNGRPLSESSTRPKPGDKLVLKSNNQNYSKWKLIPVEHNTPNLYYICFSIPGAEGDLYAELSESKDSAQVKLQYKRDANDANAALQIWRIAQEDILPNRVTPSMRDSVMRGWKSRYYNMLKNSTGFWGEAEMMETILDAYETTGKQEYKNMFEEVYEHFVSYPAGWYQPGNGQDWRWNEFNDDIAWAVLASVRAYLMFETHPNTNINYLTIAKNNYDWMYARAKQPNGMLRWKQSPEGNLGSNSCINGPATIAACYLAIATGDESYYTKAKDLYALQRQHLYESATGRVFDSGAWENGVFTVGNRWVSTYNQGTFLGAALMLYNHYGHAQYQTDADKVMSRTRADLCNVFDVVKVCGSGGDLQGFKGILMRYVRRYIVDLERPEWVDWMQTNALHAYNNRNSKGVSWTGWWEKTSENFIFSDGYDFTNQPFGASTAVSAAFNAPLSKDLIVKDAYQTIDASLFDYIKGVLVDRTDDSTAIVTNIRDGYYTAYNHVNFGDDPALEVEFLVQGTRQQGNKIEIRESSPTGQLLTTVNIPGNTSGEWMQISADVPELTGKKNIYVVYRGSGYKVDNFRFLKASSAVKTLKKSTLSVYPNPATDVVHISTRGLISDSSVQIHDISGRVVLSATIKNTDHVETTIDISQLPAGIYFVSIPESGREKIVRKLVVRGGR
;
A
#
# COMPACT_ATOMS: atom_id res chain seq x y z
N MET A 1 -19.08 -47.26 -16.21
CA MET A 1 -20.05 -46.20 -16.57
C MET A 1 -19.42 -45.13 -17.47
N LEU A 2 -18.37 -44.41 -17.03
CA LEU A 2 -17.70 -43.34 -17.81
C LEU A 2 -17.19 -43.79 -19.19
N LYS A 3 -16.57 -44.98 -19.29
CA LYS A 3 -16.10 -45.56 -20.57
C LYS A 3 -17.24 -45.87 -21.54
N THR A 4 -18.44 -46.17 -21.04
CA THR A 4 -19.61 -46.50 -21.87
C THR A 4 -20.24 -45.23 -22.46
N ILE A 5 -20.33 -44.17 -21.65
CA ILE A 5 -20.85 -42.85 -22.05
C ILE A 5 -19.94 -42.19 -23.09
N LEU A 6 -18.61 -42.24 -22.89
CA LEU A 6 -17.64 -41.74 -23.89
C LEU A 6 -17.77 -42.45 -25.24
N LYS A 7 -18.07 -43.76 -25.24
CA LYS A 7 -18.23 -44.56 -26.44
C LYS A 7 -19.52 -44.24 -27.21
N GLU A 8 -20.60 -43.85 -26.51
CA GLU A 8 -21.83 -43.35 -27.13
C GLU A 8 -21.72 -41.92 -27.65
N MET A 9 -20.99 -41.04 -26.94
CA MET A 9 -20.83 -39.64 -27.35
C MET A 9 -19.94 -39.50 -28.60
N MET A 10 -18.91 -40.33 -28.74
CA MET A 10 -18.08 -40.38 -29.96
C MET A 10 -18.85 -40.87 -31.19
N LYS A 11 -19.87 -41.72 -31.01
CA LYS A 11 -20.76 -42.16 -32.12
C LYS A 11 -21.68 -41.05 -32.64
N LYS A 12 -21.97 -40.01 -31.84
CA LYS A 12 -22.94 -38.95 -32.19
C LYS A 12 -22.32 -37.65 -32.74
N LYS A 13 -21.00 -37.60 -33.01
CA LYS A 13 -20.29 -36.42 -33.56
C LYS A 13 -20.61 -35.08 -32.84
N LEU A 14 -20.72 -35.07 -31.51
CA LEU A 14 -20.85 -33.81 -30.75
C LEU A 14 -19.53 -33.03 -30.75
N SER A 15 -19.61 -31.69 -30.83
CA SER A 15 -18.43 -30.82 -30.90
C SER A 15 -17.62 -30.82 -29.61
N ILE A 16 -16.30 -30.57 -29.72
CA ILE A 16 -15.35 -30.49 -28.59
C ILE A 16 -15.80 -29.51 -27.50
N LYS A 17 -16.53 -28.44 -27.86
CA LYS A 17 -17.12 -27.51 -26.88
C LYS A 17 -18.20 -28.15 -26.02
N ALA A 18 -19.01 -29.06 -26.55
CA ALA A 18 -20.02 -29.77 -25.78
C ALA A 18 -19.40 -30.81 -24.82
N VAL A 19 -18.27 -31.41 -25.22
CA VAL A 19 -17.49 -32.32 -24.36
C VAL A 19 -16.82 -31.58 -23.22
N LEU A 20 -16.27 -30.37 -23.48
CA LEU A 20 -15.73 -29.51 -22.41
C LEU A 20 -16.81 -29.01 -21.47
N ILE A 21 -17.99 -28.59 -21.97
CA ILE A 21 -19.11 -28.17 -21.11
C ILE A 21 -19.60 -29.36 -20.25
N PHE A 22 -19.65 -30.57 -20.80
CA PHE A 22 -20.03 -31.77 -20.06
C PHE A 22 -18.97 -32.19 -19.02
N LEU A 23 -17.67 -32.02 -19.32
CA LEU A 23 -16.57 -32.24 -18.37
C LEU A 23 -16.52 -31.15 -17.28
N CYS A 24 -16.85 -29.89 -17.60
CA CYS A 24 -17.02 -28.83 -16.61
C CYS A 24 -18.25 -29.07 -15.72
N LEU A 25 -19.31 -29.70 -16.23
CA LEU A 25 -20.49 -30.10 -15.43
C LEU A 25 -20.25 -31.38 -14.59
N LEU A 26 -19.28 -32.22 -14.96
CA LEU A 26 -18.86 -33.39 -14.19
C LEU A 26 -17.83 -33.08 -13.09
N GLY A 27 -17.32 -31.84 -13.02
CA GLY A 27 -16.36 -31.37 -12.02
C GLY A 27 -16.88 -31.30 -10.58
N THR A 28 -18.15 -31.65 -10.32
CA THR A 28 -18.72 -31.67 -8.97
C THR A 28 -19.58 -32.92 -8.74
N ILE A 29 -18.97 -34.10 -8.87
CA ILE A 29 -19.45 -35.24 -8.08
C ILE A 29 -18.81 -35.07 -6.70
N SER A 30 -19.48 -34.34 -5.81
CA SER A 30 -19.10 -34.24 -4.41
C SER A 30 -19.27 -35.62 -3.76
N LEU A 31 -18.24 -36.45 -3.85
CA LEU A 31 -17.93 -37.39 -2.77
C LEU A 31 -17.96 -36.59 -1.48
N SER A 32 -18.62 -37.07 -0.42
CA SER A 32 -18.60 -36.41 0.89
C SER A 32 -17.15 -36.07 1.24
N SER A 33 -16.80 -34.79 1.22
CA SER A 33 -15.45 -34.34 1.52
C SER A 33 -15.20 -34.62 2.99
N GLN A 34 -14.50 -35.72 3.28
CA GLN A 34 -13.92 -35.96 4.60
C GLN A 34 -13.15 -34.71 5.04
N ILE A 35 -13.25 -34.35 6.31
CA ILE A 35 -12.49 -33.22 6.87
C ILE A 35 -10.99 -33.54 6.75
N ILE A 36 -10.25 -32.61 6.16
CA ILE A 36 -8.80 -32.69 5.97
C ILE A 36 -8.17 -31.79 7.04
N PRO A 37 -7.37 -32.35 7.96
CA PRO A 37 -6.67 -31.55 8.96
C PRO A 37 -5.80 -30.45 8.35
N ASP A 38 -5.63 -29.38 9.12
CA ASP A 38 -4.78 -28.23 8.85
C ASP A 38 -5.16 -27.43 7.59
N LYS A 39 -6.46 -27.49 7.24
CA LYS A 39 -7.08 -26.66 6.21
C LYS A 39 -8.02 -25.62 6.81
N ALA A 40 -8.26 -24.55 6.05
CA ALA A 40 -9.26 -23.56 6.40
C ALA A 40 -10.66 -24.02 5.98
N TYR A 41 -11.62 -23.72 6.84
CA TYR A 41 -13.01 -24.05 6.66
C TYR A 41 -13.88 -22.84 6.96
N LYS A 42 -14.95 -22.77 6.17
CA LYS A 42 -16.09 -21.93 6.41
C LYS A 42 -17.19 -22.79 7.04
N ILE A 43 -17.75 -22.30 8.15
CA ILE A 43 -18.76 -23.01 8.95
C ILE A 43 -20.01 -22.14 8.99
N ASN A 44 -21.09 -22.55 8.32
CA ASN A 44 -22.36 -21.81 8.27
C ASN A 44 -23.50 -22.68 8.81
N SER A 45 -24.44 -22.07 9.53
CA SER A 45 -25.67 -22.76 9.91
C SER A 45 -26.43 -23.21 8.65
N TYR A 46 -26.99 -24.42 8.69
CA TYR A 46 -27.91 -24.92 7.67
C TYR A 46 -29.31 -24.31 7.80
N TYR A 47 -29.64 -23.75 8.96
CA TYR A 47 -30.90 -23.07 9.19
C TYR A 47 -31.06 -21.85 8.26
N ARG A 48 -32.30 -21.40 8.09
CA ARG A 48 -32.64 -20.22 7.28
C ARG A 48 -31.71 -19.06 7.63
N GLY A 49 -31.26 -18.30 6.64
CA GLY A 49 -30.35 -17.16 6.83
C GLY A 49 -28.85 -17.50 6.82
N PHE A 50 -28.46 -18.78 6.87
CA PHE A 50 -27.09 -19.26 6.64
C PHE A 50 -25.97 -18.53 7.42
N LYS A 51 -26.24 -18.19 8.69
CA LYS A 51 -25.31 -17.43 9.54
C LYS A 51 -23.99 -18.18 9.69
N ALA A 52 -22.88 -17.50 9.42
CA ALA A 52 -21.52 -17.98 9.60
C ALA A 52 -21.15 -18.01 11.09
N LEU A 53 -20.49 -19.08 11.51
CA LEU A 53 -19.87 -19.18 12.83
C LEU A 53 -18.74 -18.14 12.91
N SER A 54 -18.93 -17.15 13.77
CA SER A 54 -18.14 -15.93 13.81
C SER A 54 -17.72 -15.62 15.24
N ILE A 55 -16.65 -14.87 15.38
CA ILE A 55 -16.26 -14.30 16.68
C ILE A 55 -16.97 -12.97 16.87
N LEU A 56 -17.45 -12.71 18.08
CA LEU A 56 -18.12 -11.43 18.38
C LEU A 56 -17.12 -10.29 18.21
N ASN A 57 -17.48 -9.31 17.38
CA ASN A 57 -16.74 -8.06 17.21
C ASN A 57 -15.25 -8.21 16.84
N SER A 58 -14.90 -9.34 16.22
CA SER A 58 -13.49 -9.65 15.88
C SER A 58 -12.55 -9.57 17.08
N TYR A 59 -13.05 -9.78 18.31
CA TYR A 59 -12.28 -9.53 19.52
C TYR A 59 -11.06 -10.48 19.62
N LEU A 60 -9.91 -9.90 20.01
CA LEU A 60 -8.60 -10.59 19.99
C LEU A 60 -8.30 -11.33 21.31
N GLY A 61 -9.07 -11.09 22.37
CA GLY A 61 -8.85 -11.64 23.71
C GLY A 61 -9.34 -13.08 23.91
N ASN A 62 -9.05 -13.61 25.09
CA ASN A 62 -9.64 -14.87 25.58
C ASN A 62 -11.10 -14.66 26.03
N ASN A 63 -11.83 -15.77 26.14
CA ASN A 63 -13.24 -15.82 26.54
C ASN A 63 -14.12 -14.96 25.61
N THR A 64 -13.79 -14.95 24.33
CA THR A 64 -14.57 -14.25 23.29
C THR A 64 -15.79 -15.06 22.92
N ASP A 65 -16.99 -14.50 23.02
CA ASP A 65 -18.22 -15.17 22.60
C ASP A 65 -18.19 -15.53 21.10
N VAL A 66 -18.66 -16.73 20.79
CA VAL A 66 -18.86 -17.22 19.43
C VAL A 66 -20.35 -17.10 19.07
N VAL A 67 -20.60 -16.50 17.91
CA VAL A 67 -21.94 -16.06 17.47
C VAL A 67 -22.20 -16.46 16.02
N GLY A 68 -23.48 -16.50 15.63
CA GLY A 68 -23.89 -16.49 14.23
C GLY A 68 -23.91 -15.06 13.69
N TRP A 69 -23.30 -14.86 12.52
CA TRP A 69 -23.37 -13.58 11.80
C TRP A 69 -23.54 -13.79 10.30
N THR A 70 -24.09 -12.81 9.60
CA THR A 70 -24.08 -12.75 8.13
C THR A 70 -22.65 -12.97 7.60
N GLU A 71 -22.50 -13.77 6.55
CA GLU A 71 -21.21 -14.04 5.94
C GLU A 71 -20.65 -12.76 5.29
N THR A 72 -19.40 -12.42 5.62
CA THR A 72 -18.69 -11.22 5.14
C THR A 72 -17.34 -11.52 4.49
N ASN A 73 -16.98 -12.81 4.38
CA ASN A 73 -15.77 -13.32 3.76
C ASN A 73 -14.49 -12.74 4.36
N VAL A 74 -14.34 -12.86 5.68
CA VAL A 74 -13.20 -12.33 6.44
C VAL A 74 -12.54 -13.41 7.32
N PRO A 75 -11.24 -13.27 7.66
CA PRO A 75 -10.54 -14.22 8.53
C PRO A 75 -11.25 -14.53 9.86
N ALA A 76 -11.94 -13.56 10.45
CA ALA A 76 -12.70 -13.73 11.70
C ALA A 76 -13.87 -14.72 11.59
N GLN A 77 -14.26 -15.10 10.37
CA GLN A 77 -15.30 -16.09 10.07
C GLN A 77 -14.73 -17.37 9.44
N ARG A 78 -13.41 -17.58 9.55
CA ARG A 78 -12.73 -18.78 9.05
C ARG A 78 -12.12 -19.56 10.20
N TRP A 79 -12.11 -20.87 10.04
CA TRP A 79 -11.71 -21.82 11.08
C TRP A 79 -10.68 -22.79 10.50
N ILE A 80 -9.50 -22.85 11.13
CA ILE A 80 -8.50 -23.87 10.86
C ILE A 80 -8.88 -25.10 11.67
N ILE A 81 -9.18 -26.21 10.98
CA ILE A 81 -9.52 -27.47 11.63
C ILE A 81 -8.28 -28.34 11.66
N SER A 82 -7.69 -28.54 12.83
CA SER A 82 -6.47 -29.36 13.01
C SER A 82 -6.78 -30.64 13.80
N SER A 83 -5.99 -31.70 13.56
CA SER A 83 -6.13 -32.95 14.31
C SER A 83 -5.69 -32.77 15.77
N THR A 84 -6.34 -33.47 16.71
CA THR A 84 -5.85 -33.57 18.10
C THR A 84 -4.86 -34.72 18.30
N GLY A 85 -4.63 -35.55 17.28
CA GLY A 85 -3.92 -36.84 17.40
C GLY A 85 -4.78 -37.97 17.97
N GLU A 86 -6.04 -37.70 18.32
CA GLU A 86 -7.01 -38.71 18.78
C GLU A 86 -8.04 -38.98 17.67
N ASP A 87 -8.55 -40.21 17.61
CA ASP A 87 -9.47 -40.63 16.56
C ASP A 87 -10.75 -39.78 16.54
N ASN A 88 -11.03 -39.19 15.37
CA ASN A 88 -12.20 -38.36 15.09
C ASN A 88 -12.37 -37.12 15.98
N LEU A 89 -11.28 -36.61 16.56
CA LEU A 89 -11.26 -35.37 17.34
C LEU A 89 -10.43 -34.28 16.69
N TYR A 90 -10.99 -33.06 16.72
CA TYR A 90 -10.41 -31.88 16.06
C TYR A 90 -10.37 -30.66 16.98
N TYR A 91 -9.38 -29.80 16.77
CA TYR A 91 -9.39 -28.41 17.23
C TYR A 91 -9.95 -27.53 16.12
N LEU A 92 -10.89 -26.63 16.47
CA LEU A 92 -11.40 -25.60 15.56
C LEU A 92 -10.81 -24.26 15.99
N THR A 93 -9.78 -23.78 15.30
CA THR A 93 -9.05 -22.55 15.65
C THR A 93 -9.48 -21.40 14.75
N ASN A 94 -9.88 -20.26 15.32
CA ASN A 94 -10.25 -19.11 14.50
C ASN A 94 -9.03 -18.55 13.75
N ALA A 95 -9.18 -18.31 12.44
CA ALA A 95 -8.08 -17.90 11.58
C ALA A 95 -7.59 -16.45 11.83
N TYR A 96 -8.41 -15.60 12.47
CA TYR A 96 -8.03 -14.22 12.77
C TYR A 96 -7.28 -14.08 14.09
N ASN A 97 -7.86 -14.55 15.20
CA ASN A 97 -7.24 -14.37 16.52
C ASN A 97 -6.41 -15.58 16.98
N GLY A 98 -6.41 -16.69 16.21
CA GLY A 98 -5.59 -17.87 16.49
C GLY A 98 -6.00 -18.68 17.72
N ARG A 99 -7.20 -18.44 18.29
CA ARG A 99 -7.67 -19.12 19.50
C ARG A 99 -8.62 -20.28 19.15
N PRO A 100 -8.54 -21.42 19.87
CA PRO A 100 -9.42 -22.56 19.64
C PRO A 100 -10.82 -22.31 20.22
N LEU A 101 -11.81 -22.90 19.55
CA LEU A 101 -13.19 -23.01 20.01
C LEU A 101 -13.24 -23.87 21.26
N SER A 102 -13.77 -23.31 22.33
CA SER A 102 -13.90 -23.94 23.63
C SER A 102 -15.31 -23.78 24.18
N GLU A 103 -15.64 -24.63 25.12
CA GLU A 103 -16.77 -24.43 26.01
C GLU A 103 -16.44 -23.38 27.09
N SER A 104 -17.44 -22.61 27.55
CA SER A 104 -17.28 -21.51 28.51
C SER A 104 -16.98 -21.92 29.96
N SER A 105 -17.41 -23.10 30.37
CA SER A 105 -17.39 -23.71 31.69
C SER A 105 -16.26 -24.73 31.80
N THR A 106 -16.14 -25.34 32.98
CA THR A 106 -15.30 -26.54 33.22
C THR A 106 -16.15 -27.78 33.47
N ARG A 107 -17.48 -27.62 33.42
CA ARG A 107 -18.51 -28.64 33.58
C ARG A 107 -19.60 -28.38 32.53
N PRO A 108 -19.46 -28.93 31.32
CA PRO A 108 -20.30 -28.59 30.18
C PRO A 108 -21.75 -29.08 30.39
N LYS A 109 -22.72 -28.22 30.11
CA LYS A 109 -24.16 -28.51 30.19
C LYS A 109 -24.96 -27.76 29.11
N PRO A 110 -26.22 -28.14 28.86
CA PRO A 110 -27.07 -27.39 27.95
C PRO A 110 -27.22 -25.93 28.38
N GLY A 111 -27.12 -25.02 27.41
CA GLY A 111 -27.18 -23.57 27.62
C GLY A 111 -25.81 -22.90 27.76
N ASP A 112 -24.74 -23.68 28.00
CA ASP A 112 -23.40 -23.11 28.07
C ASP A 112 -22.97 -22.50 26.73
N LYS A 113 -22.25 -21.39 26.80
CA LYS A 113 -21.86 -20.58 25.65
C LYS A 113 -20.60 -21.16 25.01
N LEU A 114 -20.47 -21.02 23.69
CA LEU A 114 -19.19 -21.27 23.04
C LEU A 114 -18.33 -20.00 23.05
N VAL A 115 -17.05 -20.17 23.39
CA VAL A 115 -16.08 -19.08 23.47
C VAL A 115 -14.77 -19.46 22.80
N LEU A 116 -13.88 -18.49 22.62
CA LEU A 116 -12.50 -18.75 22.22
C LEU A 116 -11.53 -18.59 23.39
N LYS A 117 -10.70 -19.61 23.64
CA LYS A 117 -9.79 -19.62 24.80
C LYS A 117 -8.48 -20.36 24.54
N SER A 118 -7.35 -19.66 24.71
CA SER A 118 -6.02 -20.26 24.71
C SER A 118 -5.81 -21.13 25.95
N ASN A 119 -5.07 -22.23 25.80
CA ASN A 119 -4.63 -23.13 26.88
C ASN A 119 -5.72 -24.02 27.51
N ASN A 120 -6.85 -24.24 26.85
CA ASN A 120 -7.90 -25.15 27.32
C ASN A 120 -8.04 -26.41 26.44
N GLN A 121 -6.93 -27.08 26.15
CA GLN A 121 -6.85 -28.15 25.15
C GLN A 121 -7.83 -29.31 25.40
N ASN A 122 -8.18 -29.60 26.66
CA ASN A 122 -9.16 -30.66 26.97
C ASN A 122 -10.60 -30.25 26.63
N TYR A 123 -10.95 -28.99 26.85
CA TYR A 123 -12.31 -28.47 26.61
C TYR A 123 -12.43 -27.74 25.27
N SER A 124 -11.54 -28.05 24.33
CA SER A 124 -11.52 -27.47 22.98
C SER A 124 -11.53 -28.53 21.87
N LYS A 125 -11.81 -29.79 22.23
CA LYS A 125 -11.87 -30.91 21.28
C LYS A 125 -13.31 -31.14 20.83
N TRP A 126 -13.48 -31.32 19.53
CA TRP A 126 -14.78 -31.45 18.88
C TRP A 126 -14.81 -32.66 17.95
N LYS A 127 -15.95 -33.35 17.92
CA LYS A 127 -16.29 -34.38 16.94
C LYS A 127 -17.12 -33.73 15.82
N LEU A 128 -16.75 -33.97 14.57
CA LEU A 128 -17.50 -33.51 13.40
C LEU A 128 -18.25 -34.70 12.81
N ILE A 129 -19.55 -34.80 13.12
CA ILE A 129 -20.38 -35.97 12.80
C ILE A 129 -21.20 -35.67 11.54
N PRO A 130 -21.02 -36.38 10.41
CA PRO A 130 -21.81 -36.15 9.21
C PRO A 130 -23.32 -36.34 9.46
N VAL A 131 -24.16 -35.50 8.85
CA VAL A 131 -25.62 -35.70 8.85
C VAL A 131 -25.97 -36.82 7.87
N GLU A 132 -26.74 -37.81 8.32
CA GLU A 132 -27.20 -38.93 7.47
C GLU A 132 -28.07 -38.43 6.30
N HIS A 133 -28.15 -39.21 5.21
CA HIS A 133 -28.84 -38.89 3.93
C HIS A 133 -28.09 -38.03 2.90
N ASN A 134 -26.77 -38.24 2.77
CA ASN A 134 -26.04 -37.94 1.52
C ASN A 134 -26.01 -36.45 1.10
N THR A 135 -26.23 -35.51 2.02
CA THR A 135 -26.05 -34.09 1.72
C THR A 135 -24.59 -33.73 2.00
N PRO A 136 -23.75 -33.49 0.98
CA PRO A 136 -22.34 -33.26 1.20
C PRO A 136 -22.12 -32.04 2.09
N ASN A 137 -21.10 -32.13 2.95
CA ASN A 137 -20.61 -31.05 3.80
C ASN A 137 -21.53 -30.63 4.97
N LEU A 138 -22.56 -31.40 5.33
CA LEU A 138 -23.38 -31.15 6.51
C LEU A 138 -22.90 -31.98 7.70
N TYR A 139 -22.70 -31.31 8.84
CA TYR A 139 -22.18 -31.90 10.06
C TYR A 139 -22.92 -31.39 11.30
N TYR A 140 -22.98 -32.24 12.32
CA TYR A 140 -23.15 -31.84 13.70
C TYR A 140 -21.78 -31.57 14.32
N ILE A 141 -21.63 -30.45 15.03
CA ILE A 141 -20.43 -30.13 15.81
C ILE A 141 -20.69 -30.58 17.25
N CYS A 142 -20.15 -31.73 17.63
CA CYS A 142 -20.36 -32.36 18.93
C CYS A 142 -19.16 -32.11 19.85
N PHE A 143 -19.43 -31.71 21.08
CA PHE A 143 -18.39 -31.50 22.08
C PHE A 143 -17.80 -32.84 22.54
N SER A 144 -16.48 -32.89 22.74
CA SER A 144 -15.80 -34.15 23.11
C SER A 144 -16.22 -34.72 24.46
N ILE A 145 -16.66 -33.86 25.40
CA ILE A 145 -17.09 -34.24 26.75
C ILE A 145 -18.62 -34.23 26.79
N PRO A 146 -19.29 -35.37 27.09
CA PRO A 146 -20.74 -35.41 27.18
C PRO A 146 -21.25 -34.65 28.41
N GLY A 147 -22.50 -34.18 28.33
CA GLY A 147 -23.25 -33.67 29.47
C GLY A 147 -23.84 -34.79 30.32
N ALA A 148 -24.63 -34.42 31.33
CA ALA A 148 -25.22 -35.39 32.27
C ALA A 148 -26.19 -36.38 31.61
N GLU A 149 -26.92 -35.96 30.58
CA GLU A 149 -27.96 -36.76 29.92
C GLU A 149 -27.57 -37.21 28.50
N GLY A 150 -26.37 -36.86 28.02
CA GLY A 150 -25.89 -37.26 26.70
C GLY A 150 -24.93 -36.27 26.04
N ASP A 151 -24.64 -36.51 24.76
CA ASP A 151 -23.76 -35.69 23.95
C ASP A 151 -24.31 -34.26 23.77
N LEU A 152 -23.39 -33.29 23.74
CA LEU A 152 -23.69 -31.87 23.60
C LEU A 152 -23.28 -31.37 22.22
N TYR A 153 -24.19 -30.68 21.54
CA TYR A 153 -24.04 -30.19 20.18
C TYR A 153 -24.08 -28.66 20.14
N ALA A 154 -23.29 -28.07 19.25
CA ALA A 154 -23.34 -26.64 18.99
C ALA A 154 -24.66 -26.27 18.28
N GLU A 155 -25.45 -25.43 18.94
CA GLU A 155 -26.73 -24.93 18.46
C GLU A 155 -26.69 -23.41 18.32
N LEU A 156 -27.11 -22.90 17.16
CA LEU A 156 -27.37 -21.48 16.99
C LEU A 156 -28.69 -21.12 17.70
N SER A 157 -28.69 -20.11 18.58
CA SER A 157 -29.89 -19.77 19.38
C SER A 157 -31.08 -19.36 18.52
N GLU A 158 -30.83 -18.64 17.43
CA GLU A 158 -31.82 -18.17 16.46
C GLU A 158 -31.11 -17.63 15.19
N SER A 159 -31.84 -17.41 14.10
CA SER A 159 -31.28 -16.85 12.87
C SER A 159 -31.24 -15.31 12.86
N LYS A 160 -30.43 -14.71 13.74
CA LYS A 160 -30.13 -13.26 13.69
C LYS A 160 -28.62 -12.99 13.81
N ASP A 161 -28.21 -11.80 13.42
CA ASP A 161 -26.82 -11.36 13.66
C ASP A 161 -26.57 -11.18 15.15
N SER A 162 -25.39 -11.60 15.60
CA SER A 162 -25.01 -11.69 17.02
C SER A 162 -25.78 -12.76 17.81
N ALA A 163 -26.52 -13.67 17.16
CA ALA A 163 -27.15 -14.80 17.83
C ALA A 163 -26.09 -15.70 18.47
N GLN A 164 -26.32 -16.11 19.70
CA GLN A 164 -25.35 -16.90 20.44
C GLN A 164 -25.28 -18.34 19.94
N VAL A 165 -24.08 -18.93 19.92
CA VAL A 165 -23.91 -20.38 19.76
C VAL A 165 -23.71 -21.01 21.14
N LYS A 166 -24.53 -22.00 21.45
CA LYS A 166 -24.61 -22.64 22.77
C LYS A 166 -24.58 -24.16 22.63
N LEU A 167 -24.18 -24.85 23.70
CA LEU A 167 -24.31 -26.29 23.79
C LEU A 167 -25.77 -26.67 24.08
N GLN A 168 -26.26 -27.71 23.42
CA GLN A 168 -27.58 -28.31 23.66
C GLN A 168 -27.52 -29.82 23.46
N TYR A 169 -28.44 -30.56 24.09
CA TYR A 169 -28.64 -31.97 23.74
C TYR A 169 -29.18 -32.10 22.31
N LYS A 170 -28.99 -33.27 21.70
CA LYS A 170 -29.46 -33.55 20.35
C LYS A 170 -30.98 -33.34 20.27
N ARG A 171 -31.43 -32.57 19.28
CA ARG A 171 -32.86 -32.43 18.97
C ARG A 171 -33.37 -33.65 18.21
N ASP A 172 -34.65 -33.95 18.42
CA ASP A 172 -35.37 -34.90 17.57
C ASP A 172 -35.38 -34.39 16.13
N ALA A 173 -35.22 -35.29 15.16
CA ALA A 173 -35.16 -34.92 13.75
C ALA A 173 -36.45 -34.23 13.24
N ASN A 174 -37.59 -34.45 13.91
CA ASN A 174 -38.87 -33.84 13.60
C ASN A 174 -39.08 -32.48 14.31
N ASP A 175 -38.17 -32.05 15.19
CA ASP A 175 -38.23 -30.73 15.80
C ASP A 175 -38.02 -29.66 14.71
N ALA A 176 -38.92 -28.67 14.65
CA ALA A 176 -38.83 -27.54 13.73
C ALA A 176 -37.51 -26.75 13.86
N ASN A 177 -36.85 -26.86 15.01
CA ASN A 177 -35.58 -26.22 15.34
C ASN A 177 -34.37 -27.17 15.25
N ALA A 178 -34.53 -28.44 14.85
CA ALA A 178 -33.44 -29.40 14.69
C ALA A 178 -32.33 -28.87 13.76
N ALA A 179 -32.70 -28.13 12.72
CA ALA A 179 -31.77 -27.53 11.78
C ALA A 179 -30.85 -26.43 12.38
N LEU A 180 -31.14 -25.91 13.60
CA LEU A 180 -30.24 -25.01 14.31
C LEU A 180 -28.95 -25.70 14.81
N GLN A 181 -28.93 -27.03 14.86
CA GLN A 181 -27.78 -27.84 15.26
C GLN A 181 -26.95 -28.35 14.06
N ILE A 182 -27.38 -28.04 12.82
CA ILE A 182 -26.75 -28.52 11.60
C ILE A 182 -25.88 -27.41 11.00
N TRP A 183 -24.63 -27.76 10.68
CA TRP A 183 -23.63 -26.84 10.15
C TRP A 183 -23.10 -27.34 8.81
N ARG A 184 -23.06 -26.45 7.82
CA ARG A 184 -22.33 -26.66 6.58
C ARG A 184 -20.86 -26.31 6.80
N ILE A 185 -19.98 -27.29 6.66
CA ILE A 185 -18.53 -27.14 6.81
C ILE A 185 -17.89 -27.35 5.44
N ALA A 186 -17.48 -26.25 4.81
CA ALA A 186 -16.88 -26.27 3.48
C ALA A 186 -15.41 -25.84 3.56
N GLN A 187 -14.53 -26.62 2.95
CA GLN A 187 -13.12 -26.25 2.81
C GLN A 187 -13.01 -25.00 1.93
N GLU A 188 -12.16 -24.06 2.33
CA GLU A 188 -11.81 -22.87 1.54
C GLU A 188 -10.29 -22.65 1.58
N ASP A 189 -9.81 -21.76 0.72
CA ASP A 189 -8.43 -21.29 0.81
C ASP A 189 -8.22 -20.47 2.10
N ILE A 190 -7.01 -20.54 2.65
CA ILE A 190 -6.65 -19.77 3.82
C ILE A 190 -6.63 -18.29 3.43
N LEU A 191 -7.57 -17.52 3.99
CA LEU A 191 -7.56 -16.07 3.83
C LEU A 191 -6.33 -15.47 4.52
N PRO A 192 -5.59 -14.54 3.88
CA PRO A 192 -4.47 -13.86 4.51
C PRO A 192 -4.90 -13.12 5.78
N ASN A 193 -4.20 -13.38 6.88
CA ASN A 193 -4.34 -12.61 8.13
C ASN A 193 -3.31 -11.48 8.22
N ARG A 194 -3.19 -10.71 7.14
CA ARG A 194 -2.31 -9.53 6.98
C ARG A 194 -2.93 -8.58 5.99
N VAL A 195 -2.47 -7.33 5.94
CA VAL A 195 -2.92 -6.39 4.90
C VAL A 195 -2.37 -6.85 3.55
N THR A 196 -3.24 -6.98 2.54
CA THR A 196 -2.85 -7.29 1.16
C THR A 196 -3.46 -6.28 0.17
N PRO A 197 -2.93 -6.17 -1.06
CA PRO A 197 -3.55 -5.33 -2.09
C PRO A 197 -5.04 -5.67 -2.31
N SER A 198 -5.39 -6.95 -2.44
CA SER A 198 -6.79 -7.39 -2.58
C SER A 198 -7.68 -7.03 -1.38
N MET A 199 -7.15 -7.05 -0.15
CA MET A 199 -7.88 -6.57 1.02
C MET A 199 -8.17 -5.07 0.92
N ARG A 200 -7.17 -4.25 0.60
CA ARG A 200 -7.32 -2.80 0.41
C ARG A 200 -8.39 -2.49 -0.63
N ASP A 201 -8.33 -3.17 -1.77
CA ASP A 201 -9.32 -3.06 -2.85
C ASP A 201 -10.72 -3.42 -2.39
N SER A 202 -10.85 -4.47 -1.56
CA SER A 202 -12.14 -4.89 -1.02
C SER A 202 -12.74 -3.83 -0.09
N VAL A 203 -11.92 -3.19 0.74
CA VAL A 203 -12.36 -2.10 1.64
C VAL A 203 -12.80 -0.88 0.82
N MET A 204 -11.99 -0.44 -0.16
CA MET A 204 -12.36 0.67 -1.04
C MET A 204 -13.65 0.37 -1.80
N ARG A 205 -13.80 -0.84 -2.34
CA ARG A 205 -14.99 -1.23 -3.12
C ARG A 205 -16.28 -1.13 -2.30
N GLY A 206 -16.24 -1.56 -1.04
CA GLY A 206 -17.38 -1.45 -0.13
C GLY A 206 -17.76 0.01 0.14
N TRP A 207 -16.79 0.84 0.50
CA TRP A 207 -17.01 2.28 0.72
C TRP A 207 -17.49 2.97 -0.56
N LYS A 208 -16.80 2.76 -1.69
CA LYS A 208 -17.13 3.35 -3.00
C LYS A 208 -18.55 2.99 -3.43
N SER A 209 -18.92 1.72 -3.38
CA SER A 209 -20.24 1.24 -3.78
C SER A 209 -21.37 1.93 -3.02
N ARG A 210 -21.12 2.34 -1.78
CA ARG A 210 -22.14 2.94 -0.91
C ARG A 210 -22.15 4.46 -0.98
N TYR A 211 -20.97 5.07 -0.91
CA TYR A 211 -20.81 6.47 -0.54
C TYR A 211 -20.26 7.35 -1.65
N TYR A 212 -19.49 6.80 -2.60
CA TYR A 212 -18.81 7.61 -3.61
C TYR A 212 -19.76 8.45 -4.46
N ASN A 213 -20.93 7.90 -4.84
CA ASN A 213 -21.92 8.67 -5.59
C ASN A 213 -22.53 9.84 -4.79
N MET A 214 -22.52 9.76 -3.45
CA MET A 214 -22.95 10.86 -2.60
C MET A 214 -21.92 11.98 -2.61
N LEU A 215 -20.62 11.66 -2.57
CA LEU A 215 -19.56 12.67 -2.64
C LEU A 215 -19.65 13.51 -3.92
N LYS A 216 -19.95 12.86 -5.06
CA LYS A 216 -20.14 13.55 -6.35
C LYS A 216 -21.31 14.54 -6.40
N ASN A 217 -22.16 14.58 -5.37
CA ASN A 217 -23.29 15.50 -5.28
C ASN A 217 -23.34 16.16 -3.88
N SER A 218 -22.25 16.08 -3.12
CA SER A 218 -22.18 16.58 -1.76
C SER A 218 -22.16 18.11 -1.75
N THR A 219 -22.70 18.70 -0.69
CA THR A 219 -22.65 20.16 -0.44
C THR A 219 -21.83 20.47 0.81
N GLY A 220 -21.01 19.50 1.24
CA GLY A 220 -20.10 19.61 2.37
C GLY A 220 -18.82 20.36 2.03
N PHE A 221 -17.96 20.52 3.05
CA PHE A 221 -16.67 21.21 2.90
C PHE A 221 -15.52 20.41 3.51
N TRP A 222 -15.25 20.56 4.81
CA TRP A 222 -14.05 20.01 5.43
C TRP A 222 -14.02 18.47 5.47
N GLY A 223 -15.14 17.83 5.81
CA GLY A 223 -15.24 16.36 5.79
C GLY A 223 -15.13 15.78 4.38
N GLU A 224 -15.54 16.53 3.35
CA GLU A 224 -15.35 16.15 1.95
C GLU A 224 -13.88 16.28 1.53
N ALA A 225 -13.19 17.33 1.96
CA ALA A 225 -11.75 17.48 1.77
C ALA A 225 -10.97 16.27 2.34
N GLU A 226 -11.35 15.78 3.52
CA GLU A 226 -10.68 14.62 4.11
C GLU A 226 -10.99 13.29 3.42
N MET A 227 -12.18 13.14 2.85
CA MET A 227 -12.48 11.98 2.02
C MET A 227 -11.75 12.06 0.67
N MET A 228 -11.59 13.24 0.09
CA MET A 228 -10.71 13.45 -1.08
C MET A 228 -9.26 13.07 -0.76
N GLU A 229 -8.74 13.49 0.39
CA GLU A 229 -7.41 13.07 0.88
C GLU A 229 -7.30 11.55 1.06
N THR A 230 -8.37 10.87 1.50
CA THR A 230 -8.40 9.40 1.59
C THR A 230 -8.31 8.72 0.22
N ILE A 231 -8.89 9.33 -0.81
CA ILE A 231 -8.74 8.87 -2.21
C ILE A 231 -7.31 9.11 -2.70
N LEU A 232 -6.70 10.24 -2.35
CA LEU A 232 -5.29 10.51 -2.65
C LEU A 232 -4.36 9.52 -1.95
N ASP A 233 -4.61 9.16 -0.68
CA ASP A 233 -3.84 8.12 0.01
C ASP A 233 -3.93 6.78 -0.72
N ALA A 234 -5.09 6.44 -1.27
CA ALA A 234 -5.27 5.25 -2.07
C ALA A 234 -4.46 5.29 -3.36
N TYR A 235 -4.44 6.43 -4.07
CA TYR A 235 -3.57 6.60 -5.25
C TYR A 235 -2.08 6.57 -4.87
N GLU A 236 -1.66 7.32 -3.86
CA GLU A 236 -0.26 7.44 -3.43
C GLU A 236 0.36 6.10 -3.04
N THR A 237 -0.44 5.14 -2.61
CA THR A 237 0.03 3.82 -2.15
C THR A 237 -0.19 2.69 -3.14
N THR A 238 -0.83 2.97 -4.29
CA THR A 238 -1.16 1.93 -5.28
C THR A 238 -0.91 2.32 -6.72
N GLY A 239 -0.83 3.60 -7.06
CA GLY A 239 -0.74 4.09 -8.44
C GLY A 239 -1.94 3.73 -9.32
N LYS A 240 -3.09 3.36 -8.75
CA LYS A 240 -4.25 2.93 -9.55
C LYS A 240 -4.98 4.11 -10.20
N GLN A 241 -5.21 3.99 -11.52
CA GLN A 241 -5.97 4.97 -12.31
C GLN A 241 -7.38 5.21 -11.75
N GLU A 242 -8.02 4.17 -11.20
CA GLU A 242 -9.35 4.28 -10.61
C GLU A 242 -9.41 5.37 -9.53
N TYR A 243 -8.40 5.46 -8.67
CA TYR A 243 -8.39 6.42 -7.56
C TYR A 243 -8.06 7.83 -8.03
N LYS A 244 -7.21 7.96 -9.05
CA LYS A 244 -7.00 9.23 -9.75
C LYS A 244 -8.31 9.76 -10.33
N ASN A 245 -9.04 8.93 -11.08
CA ASN A 245 -10.33 9.32 -11.65
C ASN A 245 -11.35 9.68 -10.55
N MET A 246 -11.38 8.89 -9.47
CA MET A 246 -12.29 9.17 -8.35
C MET A 246 -12.03 10.52 -7.71
N PHE A 247 -10.76 10.89 -7.54
CA PHE A 247 -10.41 12.19 -7.00
C PHE A 247 -10.79 13.31 -7.95
N GLU A 248 -10.45 13.19 -9.25
CA GLU A 248 -10.75 14.21 -10.27
C GLU A 248 -12.25 14.49 -10.35
N GLU A 249 -13.10 13.45 -10.38
CA GLU A 249 -14.56 13.61 -10.41
C GLU A 249 -15.12 14.35 -9.17
N VAL A 250 -14.66 13.99 -7.97
CA VAL A 250 -15.14 14.62 -6.72
C VAL A 250 -14.60 16.04 -6.58
N TYR A 251 -13.32 16.25 -6.93
CA TYR A 251 -12.69 17.56 -6.84
C TYR A 251 -13.32 18.57 -7.82
N GLU A 252 -13.63 18.14 -9.04
CA GLU A 252 -14.32 18.98 -10.02
C GLU A 252 -15.68 19.46 -9.51
N HIS A 253 -16.45 18.57 -8.89
CA HIS A 253 -17.70 18.92 -8.21
C HIS A 253 -17.45 19.88 -7.04
N PHE A 254 -16.50 19.56 -6.17
CA PHE A 254 -16.16 20.36 -4.99
C PHE A 254 -15.82 21.82 -5.34
N VAL A 255 -15.08 22.07 -6.41
CA VAL A 255 -14.68 23.44 -6.83
C VAL A 255 -15.63 24.09 -7.84
N SER A 256 -16.77 23.47 -8.13
CA SER A 256 -17.77 23.98 -9.07
C SER A 256 -18.58 25.17 -8.49
N TYR A 257 -19.26 25.90 -9.37
CA TYR A 257 -20.15 27.01 -9.00
C TYR A 257 -21.64 26.60 -9.10
N PRO A 258 -22.55 27.26 -8.35
CA PRO A 258 -22.32 28.39 -7.44
C PRO A 258 -21.59 27.99 -6.16
N ALA A 259 -20.86 28.93 -5.56
CA ALA A 259 -20.07 28.73 -4.34
C ALA A 259 -20.87 29.12 -3.09
N GLY A 260 -20.78 28.34 -2.02
CA GLY A 260 -21.34 28.71 -0.72
C GLY A 260 -21.87 27.51 0.07
N TRP A 261 -22.31 27.77 1.30
CA TRP A 261 -22.97 26.74 2.09
C TRP A 261 -24.23 26.22 1.40
N TYR A 262 -24.37 24.89 1.39
CA TYR A 262 -25.50 24.18 0.80
C TYR A 262 -25.67 24.44 -0.71
N GLN A 263 -24.64 24.97 -1.38
CA GLN A 263 -24.60 25.07 -2.84
C GLN A 263 -24.07 23.77 -3.45
N PRO A 264 -24.34 23.52 -4.74
CA PRO A 264 -23.80 22.34 -5.44
C PRO A 264 -22.27 22.27 -5.43
N GLY A 265 -21.55 23.39 -5.32
CA GLY A 265 -20.11 23.39 -5.16
C GLY A 265 -19.63 24.50 -4.22
N ASN A 266 -18.32 24.54 -3.98
CA ASN A 266 -17.70 25.50 -3.09
C ASN A 266 -16.98 26.64 -3.84
N GLY A 267 -17.02 26.61 -5.18
CA GLY A 267 -16.23 27.47 -6.05
C GLY A 267 -14.73 27.24 -5.90
N GLN A 268 -13.94 28.03 -6.62
CA GLN A 268 -12.47 28.03 -6.50
C GLN A 268 -11.96 29.07 -5.49
N ASP A 269 -12.84 29.92 -5.00
CA ASP A 269 -12.58 31.00 -4.06
C ASP A 269 -13.39 30.74 -2.78
N TRP A 270 -12.72 30.35 -1.70
CA TRP A 270 -13.36 29.92 -0.46
C TRP A 270 -13.49 31.05 0.56
N ARG A 271 -13.36 32.31 0.12
CA ARG A 271 -13.38 33.46 1.02
C ARG A 271 -14.69 33.67 1.76
N TRP A 272 -15.76 33.07 1.25
CA TRP A 272 -17.08 33.07 1.85
C TRP A 272 -17.17 32.18 3.10
N ASN A 273 -16.27 31.21 3.27
CA ASN A 273 -16.27 30.30 4.43
C ASN A 273 -15.59 30.96 5.65
N GLU A 274 -16.31 31.11 6.75
CA GLU A 274 -15.80 31.77 7.97
C GLU A 274 -14.86 30.89 8.82
N PHE A 275 -14.81 29.58 8.55
CA PHE A 275 -13.94 28.62 9.22
C PHE A 275 -12.61 28.52 8.47
N ASN A 276 -11.51 28.82 9.17
CA ASN A 276 -10.18 28.82 8.56
C ASN A 276 -9.62 27.41 8.39
N ASP A 277 -9.97 26.49 9.29
CA ASP A 277 -9.56 25.09 9.24
C ASP A 277 -10.17 24.38 8.05
N ASP A 278 -11.45 24.59 7.76
CA ASP A 278 -12.10 24.12 6.53
C ASP A 278 -11.25 24.40 5.29
N ILE A 279 -10.80 25.65 5.15
CA ILE A 279 -9.94 26.08 4.05
C ILE A 279 -8.59 25.37 4.10
N ALA A 280 -7.96 25.24 5.26
CA ALA A 280 -6.69 24.53 5.40
C ALA A 280 -6.79 23.06 4.94
N TRP A 281 -7.87 22.37 5.28
CA TRP A 281 -8.15 21.00 4.83
C TRP A 281 -8.33 20.89 3.31
N ALA A 282 -9.11 21.79 2.71
CA ALA A 282 -9.30 21.81 1.26
C ALA A 282 -8.02 22.20 0.49
N VAL A 283 -7.17 23.04 1.07
CA VAL A 283 -5.83 23.35 0.54
C VAL A 283 -4.96 22.09 0.51
N LEU A 284 -4.98 21.26 1.56
CA LEU A 284 -4.22 20.01 1.62
C LEU A 284 -4.57 19.07 0.46
N ALA A 285 -5.85 18.79 0.26
CA ALA A 285 -6.33 17.98 -0.86
C ALA A 285 -5.86 18.56 -2.22
N SER A 286 -5.96 19.88 -2.38
CA SER A 286 -5.59 20.57 -3.63
C SER A 286 -4.09 20.49 -3.92
N VAL A 287 -3.23 20.79 -2.94
CA VAL A 287 -1.77 20.78 -3.14
C VAL A 287 -1.21 19.36 -3.28
N ARG A 288 -1.76 18.38 -2.55
CA ARG A 288 -1.36 16.98 -2.73
C ARG A 288 -1.77 16.43 -4.09
N ALA A 289 -2.95 16.80 -4.59
CA ALA A 289 -3.36 16.46 -5.95
C ALA A 289 -2.42 17.06 -7.01
N TYR A 290 -1.98 18.31 -6.82
CA TYR A 290 -0.95 18.90 -7.69
C TYR A 290 0.35 18.10 -7.68
N LEU A 291 0.86 17.73 -6.49
CA LEU A 291 2.10 16.97 -6.36
C LEU A 291 2.02 15.58 -7.01
N MET A 292 0.83 14.98 -7.06
CA MET A 292 0.62 13.64 -7.62
C MET A 292 0.25 13.65 -9.11
N PHE A 293 -0.58 14.60 -9.55
CA PHE A 293 -1.20 14.59 -10.88
C PHE A 293 -0.77 15.75 -11.79
N GLU A 294 -0.17 16.80 -11.23
CA GLU A 294 0.17 18.09 -11.85
C GLU A 294 -1.04 18.88 -12.39
N THR A 295 -1.87 18.27 -13.23
CA THR A 295 -2.97 18.90 -13.95
C THR A 295 -4.27 18.13 -13.80
N HIS A 296 -5.39 18.86 -13.81
CA HIS A 296 -6.73 18.28 -13.88
C HIS A 296 -7.18 18.14 -15.37
N PRO A 297 -7.98 17.12 -15.75
CA PRO A 297 -8.51 16.98 -17.11
C PRO A 297 -9.38 18.16 -17.58
N ASN A 298 -10.24 18.68 -16.70
CA ASN A 298 -10.88 19.99 -16.88
C ASN A 298 -9.84 21.11 -16.70
N THR A 299 -9.49 21.78 -17.80
CA THR A 299 -8.44 22.82 -17.85
C THR A 299 -8.80 24.10 -17.09
N ASN A 300 -10.06 24.29 -16.68
CA ASN A 300 -10.47 25.41 -15.82
C ASN A 300 -10.07 25.19 -14.35
N ILE A 301 -9.56 24.01 -14.00
CA ILE A 301 -9.15 23.64 -12.66
C ILE A 301 -7.63 23.58 -12.61
N ASN A 302 -7.03 24.49 -11.83
CA ASN A 302 -5.61 24.47 -11.53
C ASN A 302 -5.40 24.24 -10.02
N TYR A 303 -5.04 23.01 -9.67
CA TYR A 303 -4.86 22.58 -8.29
C TYR A 303 -3.94 23.50 -7.47
N LEU A 304 -2.76 23.83 -8.01
CA LEU A 304 -1.76 24.63 -7.29
C LEU A 304 -2.25 26.08 -7.10
N THR A 305 -2.82 26.68 -8.14
CA THR A 305 -3.36 28.04 -8.05
C THR A 305 -4.49 28.14 -7.03
N ILE A 306 -5.43 27.18 -7.04
CA ILE A 306 -6.53 27.13 -6.06
C ILE A 306 -5.97 26.96 -4.64
N ALA A 307 -5.04 26.01 -4.44
CA ALA A 307 -4.41 25.77 -3.14
C ALA A 307 -3.68 27.02 -2.61
N LYS A 308 -2.82 27.61 -3.44
CA LYS A 308 -1.98 28.75 -3.07
C LYS A 308 -2.82 29.99 -2.75
N ASN A 309 -3.77 30.34 -3.62
CA ASN A 309 -4.59 31.54 -3.43
C ASN A 309 -5.42 31.45 -2.14
N ASN A 310 -6.05 30.30 -1.90
CA ASN A 310 -6.85 30.10 -0.69
C ASN A 310 -5.98 30.02 0.57
N TYR A 311 -4.81 29.38 0.52
CA TYR A 311 -3.87 29.35 1.65
C TYR A 311 -3.36 30.74 2.03
N ASP A 312 -2.81 31.49 1.06
CA ASP A 312 -2.20 32.78 1.33
C ASP A 312 -3.23 33.77 1.90
N TRP A 313 -4.44 33.76 1.35
CA TRP A 313 -5.53 34.58 1.87
C TRP A 313 -6.00 34.12 3.26
N MET A 314 -6.22 32.81 3.46
CA MET A 314 -6.65 32.27 4.75
C MET A 314 -5.61 32.57 5.83
N TYR A 315 -4.33 32.33 5.54
CA TYR A 315 -3.24 32.60 6.46
C TYR A 315 -3.20 34.09 6.84
N ALA A 316 -3.32 35.00 5.87
CA ALA A 316 -3.33 36.43 6.12
C ALA A 316 -4.49 36.88 7.03
N ARG A 317 -5.71 36.36 6.82
CA ARG A 317 -6.88 36.72 7.66
C ARG A 317 -6.90 36.02 9.02
N ALA A 318 -6.33 34.82 9.11
CA ALA A 318 -6.40 33.99 10.29
C ALA A 318 -5.27 34.31 11.28
N LYS A 319 -4.12 34.77 10.79
CA LYS A 319 -2.96 35.10 11.63
C LYS A 319 -3.29 36.20 12.62
N GLN A 320 -3.24 35.86 13.89
CA GLN A 320 -3.43 36.79 15.01
C GLN A 320 -2.14 37.57 15.30
N PRO A 321 -2.18 38.66 16.09
CA PRO A 321 -0.98 39.40 16.50
C PRO A 321 0.09 38.53 17.19
N ASN A 322 -0.32 37.46 17.88
CA ASN A 322 0.59 36.50 18.52
C ASN A 322 1.21 35.47 17.55
N GLY A 323 0.79 35.46 16.28
CA GLY A 323 1.29 34.56 15.24
C GLY A 323 0.49 33.27 15.04
N MET A 324 -0.29 32.80 16.03
CA MET A 324 -1.17 31.64 15.86
C MET A 324 -2.36 31.97 14.93
N LEU A 325 -2.97 30.93 14.39
CA LEU A 325 -4.14 31.09 13.53
C LEU A 325 -5.45 31.03 14.32
N ARG A 326 -6.34 31.99 14.05
CA ARG A 326 -7.73 31.99 14.47
C ARG A 326 -8.47 30.83 13.80
N TRP A 327 -9.29 30.10 14.57
CA TRP A 327 -10.10 29.02 14.02
C TRP A 327 -11.29 29.56 13.19
N LYS A 328 -12.16 30.34 13.81
CA LYS A 328 -13.37 30.90 13.21
C LYS A 328 -13.35 32.43 13.25
N GLN A 329 -13.79 33.10 12.18
CA GLN A 329 -13.76 34.57 12.13
C GLN A 329 -14.74 35.24 13.10
N SER A 330 -15.88 34.61 13.39
CA SER A 330 -16.89 35.14 14.33
C SER A 330 -16.68 34.63 15.76
N PRO A 331 -16.84 35.48 16.80
CA PRO A 331 -17.04 36.93 16.72
C PRO A 331 -15.77 37.63 16.23
N GLU A 332 -15.93 38.76 15.53
CA GLU A 332 -14.82 39.50 14.96
C GLU A 332 -13.78 39.86 16.03
N GLY A 333 -12.50 39.72 15.68
CA GLY A 333 -11.39 40.04 16.58
C GLY A 333 -11.11 39.01 17.67
N ASN A 334 -11.83 37.88 17.73
CA ASN A 334 -11.53 36.85 18.72
C ASN A 334 -10.08 36.35 18.63
N LEU A 335 -9.51 36.03 19.79
CA LEU A 335 -8.13 35.54 19.95
C LEU A 335 -8.09 34.06 20.33
N GLY A 336 -9.13 33.31 19.96
CA GLY A 336 -9.20 31.86 20.13
C GLY A 336 -8.37 31.15 19.05
N SER A 337 -7.67 30.07 19.43
CA SER A 337 -6.87 29.27 18.50
C SER A 337 -7.00 27.78 18.83
N ASN A 338 -6.96 26.96 17.78
CA ASN A 338 -7.22 25.53 17.86
C ASN A 338 -6.12 24.74 17.15
N SER A 339 -5.89 23.50 17.59
CA SER A 339 -5.00 22.57 16.89
C SER A 339 -5.53 22.20 15.50
N CYS A 340 -6.86 22.21 15.31
CA CYS A 340 -7.51 21.89 14.03
C CYS A 340 -7.22 22.87 12.89
N ILE A 341 -6.74 24.09 13.19
CA ILE A 341 -6.27 25.04 12.18
C ILE A 341 -4.74 25.05 12.10
N ASN A 342 -4.03 25.15 13.23
CA ASN A 342 -2.57 25.32 13.22
C ASN A 342 -1.85 24.09 12.66
N GLY A 343 -2.29 22.87 12.99
CA GLY A 343 -1.69 21.64 12.47
C GLY A 343 -1.83 21.53 10.94
N PRO A 344 -3.06 21.51 10.40
CA PRO A 344 -3.29 21.44 8.95
C PRO A 344 -2.65 22.58 8.17
N ALA A 345 -2.70 23.82 8.67
CA ALA A 345 -2.06 24.96 7.99
C ALA A 345 -0.53 24.86 7.96
N THR A 346 0.08 24.24 8.97
CA THR A 346 1.52 23.95 8.99
C THR A 346 1.87 22.93 7.91
N ILE A 347 1.10 21.86 7.80
CA ILE A 347 1.29 20.79 6.80
C ILE A 347 1.06 21.35 5.38
N ALA A 348 0.00 22.14 5.21
CA ALA A 348 -0.34 22.78 3.93
C ALA A 348 0.79 23.70 3.45
N ALA A 349 1.37 24.51 4.36
CA ALA A 349 2.55 25.29 4.03
C ALA A 349 3.72 24.40 3.60
N CYS A 350 4.01 23.31 4.33
CA CYS A 350 5.10 22.41 3.93
C CYS A 350 4.88 21.82 2.52
N TYR A 351 3.65 21.40 2.18
CA TYR A 351 3.38 20.91 0.83
C TYR A 351 3.44 22.01 -0.23
N LEU A 352 2.99 23.23 0.07
CA LEU A 352 3.13 24.38 -0.83
C LEU A 352 4.60 24.74 -1.07
N ALA A 353 5.44 24.66 -0.03
CA ALA A 353 6.88 24.85 -0.16
C ALA A 353 7.49 23.82 -1.13
N ILE A 354 7.12 22.54 -0.98
CA ILE A 354 7.57 21.46 -1.88
C ILE A 354 7.08 21.72 -3.32
N ALA A 355 5.81 22.11 -3.48
CA ALA A 355 5.20 22.31 -4.78
C ALA A 355 5.76 23.52 -5.55
N THR A 356 6.17 24.57 -4.83
CA THR A 356 6.57 25.86 -5.43
C THR A 356 8.07 26.14 -5.37
N GLY A 357 8.81 25.47 -4.47
CA GLY A 357 10.18 25.83 -4.12
C GLY A 357 10.30 27.10 -3.28
N ASP A 358 9.20 27.68 -2.79
CA ASP A 358 9.20 28.92 -1.99
C ASP A 358 9.37 28.61 -0.49
N GLU A 359 10.59 28.87 -0.01
CA GLU A 359 11.01 28.70 1.41
C GLU A 359 10.23 29.54 2.41
N SER A 360 9.52 30.59 1.97
CA SER A 360 8.68 31.38 2.87
C SER A 360 7.54 30.56 3.48
N TYR A 361 7.07 29.51 2.77
CA TYR A 361 6.07 28.59 3.32
C TYR A 361 6.65 27.70 4.43
N TYR A 362 7.89 27.18 4.28
CA TYR A 362 8.55 26.46 5.38
C TYR A 362 8.76 27.35 6.60
N THR A 363 9.09 28.62 6.41
CA THR A 363 9.17 29.60 7.50
C THR A 363 7.82 29.76 8.22
N LYS A 364 6.72 29.95 7.47
CA LYS A 364 5.36 30.00 8.06
C LYS A 364 5.03 28.72 8.85
N ALA A 365 5.36 27.55 8.30
CA ALA A 365 5.14 26.27 8.96
C ALA A 365 5.95 26.12 10.26
N LYS A 366 7.24 26.48 10.23
CA LYS A 366 8.11 26.45 11.41
C LYS A 366 7.59 27.32 12.54
N ASP A 367 7.18 28.55 12.22
CA ASP A 367 6.66 29.51 13.20
C ASP A 367 5.34 29.02 13.82
N LEU A 368 4.40 28.54 13.00
CA LEU A 368 3.15 27.98 13.48
C LEU A 368 3.36 26.75 14.37
N TYR A 369 4.22 25.82 13.95
CA TYR A 369 4.55 24.64 14.75
C TYR A 369 5.17 25.02 16.08
N ALA A 370 6.10 25.98 16.11
CA ALA A 370 6.75 26.42 17.34
C ALA A 370 5.72 26.97 18.35
N LEU A 371 4.78 27.78 17.88
CA LEU A 371 3.70 28.33 18.71
C LEU A 371 2.72 27.25 19.19
N GLN A 372 2.27 26.36 18.30
CA GLN A 372 1.41 25.24 18.69
C GLN A 372 2.12 24.33 19.70
N ARG A 373 3.41 24.07 19.50
CA ARG A 373 4.23 23.28 20.41
C ARG A 373 4.35 23.94 21.79
N GLN A 374 4.48 25.25 21.84
CA GLN A 374 4.59 26.00 23.08
C GLN A 374 3.27 26.00 23.89
N HIS A 375 2.14 26.09 23.20
CA HIS A 375 0.87 26.45 23.83
C HIS A 375 -0.17 25.33 23.85
N LEU A 376 -0.16 24.43 22.87
CA LEU A 376 -1.15 23.37 22.68
C LEU A 376 -0.52 21.97 22.67
N TYR A 377 0.75 21.83 23.05
CA TYR A 377 1.43 20.54 23.17
C TYR A 377 2.12 20.38 24.52
N GLU A 378 1.86 19.25 25.18
CA GLU A 378 2.50 18.90 26.43
C GLU A 378 3.71 18.01 26.17
N SER A 379 4.89 18.63 26.05
CA SER A 379 6.14 17.93 25.69
C SER A 379 6.56 16.81 26.64
N ALA A 380 6.09 16.80 27.90
CA ALA A 380 6.36 15.71 28.83
C ALA A 380 5.58 14.43 28.47
N THR A 381 4.38 14.58 27.91
CA THR A 381 3.45 13.45 27.72
C THR A 381 3.17 13.13 26.26
N GLY A 382 3.38 14.06 25.33
CA GLY A 382 3.01 13.90 23.93
C GLY A 382 1.55 14.23 23.60
N ARG A 383 0.82 14.88 24.53
CA ARG A 383 -0.58 15.28 24.33
C ARG A 383 -0.67 16.58 23.54
N VAL A 384 -1.49 16.57 22.50
CA VAL A 384 -1.88 17.75 21.73
C VAL A 384 -3.29 18.15 22.18
N PHE A 385 -3.39 19.32 22.79
CA PHE A 385 -4.65 19.88 23.28
C PHE A 385 -5.45 20.49 22.13
N ASP A 386 -6.77 20.55 22.31
CA ASP A 386 -7.70 20.97 21.27
C ASP A 386 -7.64 22.47 21.01
N SER A 387 -7.80 23.30 22.04
CA SER A 387 -7.94 24.74 21.87
C SER A 387 -7.68 25.58 23.12
N GLY A 388 -7.43 26.87 22.90
CA GLY A 388 -7.24 27.88 23.93
C GLY A 388 -7.43 29.29 23.38
N ALA A 389 -7.24 30.29 24.23
CA ALA A 389 -7.40 31.69 23.86
C ALA A 389 -6.37 32.59 24.53
N TRP A 390 -6.06 33.71 23.89
CA TRP A 390 -5.25 34.77 24.47
C TRP A 390 -6.11 35.78 25.21
N GLU A 391 -5.75 36.06 26.46
CA GLU A 391 -6.33 37.12 27.28
C GLU A 391 -5.18 37.91 27.93
N ASN A 392 -5.17 39.24 27.76
CA ASN A 392 -4.15 40.14 28.33
C ASN A 392 -2.69 39.69 28.08
N GLY A 393 -2.41 39.13 26.89
CA GLY A 393 -1.07 38.66 26.51
C GLY A 393 -0.68 37.29 27.07
N VAL A 394 -1.59 36.56 27.71
CA VAL A 394 -1.38 35.21 28.22
C VAL A 394 -2.26 34.22 27.47
N PHE A 395 -1.67 33.13 26.98
CA PHE A 395 -2.43 32.04 26.38
C PHE A 395 -2.90 31.04 27.45
N THR A 396 -4.20 30.76 27.47
CA THR A 396 -4.79 29.76 28.36
C THR A 396 -5.41 28.63 27.54
N VAL A 397 -5.01 27.39 27.81
CA VAL A 397 -5.64 26.19 27.23
C VAL A 397 -7.03 26.02 27.84
N GLY A 398 -8.07 26.25 27.04
CA GLY A 398 -9.47 26.11 27.45
C GLY A 398 -10.00 24.70 27.27
N ASN A 399 -9.53 23.97 26.26
CA ASN A 399 -9.93 22.59 25.98
C ASN A 399 -8.72 21.67 25.89
N ARG A 400 -8.57 20.79 26.88
CA ARG A 400 -7.49 19.80 26.99
C ARG A 400 -7.82 18.45 26.34
N TRP A 401 -8.92 18.37 25.58
CA TRP A 401 -9.29 17.15 24.90
C TRP A 401 -8.21 16.70 23.92
N VAL A 402 -7.89 15.41 23.97
CA VAL A 402 -6.89 14.75 23.11
C VAL A 402 -7.64 13.89 22.10
N SER A 403 -7.35 14.10 20.83
CA SER A 403 -8.09 13.51 19.72
C SER A 403 -7.14 12.96 18.66
N THR A 404 -7.60 11.96 17.90
CA THR A 404 -6.77 11.28 16.91
C THR A 404 -6.31 12.22 15.80
N TYR A 405 -7.16 13.15 15.35
CA TYR A 405 -6.80 14.09 14.29
C TYR A 405 -5.81 15.17 14.74
N ASN A 406 -5.91 15.73 15.96
CA ASN A 406 -4.95 16.70 16.47
C ASN A 406 -3.58 16.05 16.73
N GLN A 407 -3.55 14.82 17.25
CA GLN A 407 -2.32 14.03 17.33
C GLN A 407 -1.75 13.80 15.92
N GLY A 408 -2.60 13.44 14.95
CA GLY A 408 -2.22 13.17 13.56
C GLY A 408 -1.61 14.37 12.84
N THR A 409 -2.24 15.54 12.92
CA THR A 409 -1.75 16.75 12.22
C THR A 409 -0.47 17.29 12.85
N PHE A 410 -0.36 17.26 14.18
CA PHE A 410 0.88 17.64 14.86
C PHE A 410 2.03 16.67 14.50
N LEU A 411 1.74 15.36 14.43
CA LEU A 411 2.68 14.35 13.93
C LEU A 411 3.13 14.67 12.50
N GLY A 412 2.17 14.90 11.59
CA GLY A 412 2.46 15.26 10.19
C GLY A 412 3.33 16.51 10.05
N ALA A 413 3.02 17.55 10.82
CA ALA A 413 3.80 18.78 10.86
C ALA A 413 5.24 18.55 11.36
N ALA A 414 5.41 17.80 12.46
CA ALA A 414 6.72 17.45 12.99
C ALA A 414 7.56 16.70 11.95
N LEU A 415 6.97 15.70 11.28
CA LEU A 415 7.66 14.90 10.24
C LEU A 415 8.11 15.76 9.06
N MET A 416 7.24 16.60 8.52
CA MET A 416 7.57 17.44 7.38
C MET A 416 8.66 18.47 7.71
N LEU A 417 8.61 19.05 8.91
CA LEU A 417 9.64 19.97 9.38
C LEU A 417 10.95 19.26 9.71
N TYR A 418 10.91 18.02 10.20
CA TYR A 418 12.10 17.18 10.38
C TYR A 418 12.79 16.91 9.04
N ASN A 419 12.03 16.48 8.02
CA ASN A 419 12.59 16.17 6.70
C ASN A 419 13.25 17.38 6.02
N HIS A 420 12.82 18.60 6.36
CA HIS A 420 13.39 19.83 5.82
C HIS A 420 14.53 20.41 6.69
N TYR A 421 14.34 20.54 8.01
CA TYR A 421 15.31 21.19 8.91
C TYR A 421 16.26 20.24 9.64
N GLY A 422 15.95 18.95 9.75
CA GLY A 422 16.78 17.94 10.41
C GLY A 422 16.92 18.08 11.93
N HIS A 423 16.16 18.97 12.58
CA HIS A 423 16.26 19.16 14.05
C HIS A 423 15.66 17.97 14.82
N ALA A 424 16.46 17.34 15.68
CA ALA A 424 16.08 16.15 16.47
C ALA A 424 14.84 16.34 17.37
N GLN A 425 14.50 17.59 17.73
CA GLN A 425 13.30 17.91 18.50
C GLN A 425 12.02 17.44 17.79
N TYR A 426 11.92 17.60 16.46
CA TYR A 426 10.74 17.18 15.70
C TYR A 426 10.53 15.66 15.77
N GLN A 427 11.61 14.89 15.63
CA GLN A 427 11.57 13.43 15.79
C GLN A 427 11.16 13.03 17.21
N THR A 428 11.71 13.71 18.24
CA THR A 428 11.35 13.47 19.65
C THR A 428 9.87 13.74 19.91
N ASP A 429 9.34 14.84 19.34
CA ASP A 429 7.94 15.20 19.48
C ASP A 429 7.04 14.14 18.78
N ALA A 430 7.44 13.68 17.58
CA ALA A 430 6.75 12.63 16.83
C ALA A 430 6.69 11.28 17.58
N ASP A 431 7.82 10.82 18.12
CA ASP A 431 7.90 9.58 18.91
C ASP A 431 7.00 9.64 20.16
N LYS A 432 6.93 10.81 20.82
CA LYS A 432 6.04 11.05 21.97
C LYS A 432 4.58 11.06 21.58
N VAL A 433 4.22 11.69 20.47
CA VAL A 433 2.85 11.71 19.94
C VAL A 433 2.38 10.29 19.62
N MET A 434 3.23 9.47 18.99
CA MET A 434 2.90 8.07 18.70
C MET A 434 2.72 7.23 19.96
N SER A 435 3.64 7.36 20.91
CA SER A 435 3.56 6.67 22.20
C SER A 435 2.28 7.06 22.96
N ARG A 436 1.93 8.35 22.98
CA ARG A 436 0.72 8.86 23.61
C ARG A 436 -0.55 8.40 22.90
N THR A 437 -0.57 8.41 21.58
CA THR A 437 -1.69 7.92 20.77
C THR A 437 -2.00 6.46 21.09
N ARG A 438 -0.96 5.61 21.15
CA ARG A 438 -1.14 4.21 21.55
C ARG A 438 -1.67 4.08 22.97
N ALA A 439 -1.12 4.84 23.92
CA ALA A 439 -1.50 4.75 25.33
C ALA A 439 -2.92 5.25 25.64
N ASP A 440 -3.30 6.43 25.14
CA ASP A 440 -4.54 7.10 25.55
C ASP A 440 -5.70 6.79 24.58
N LEU A 441 -5.41 6.57 23.29
CA LEU A 441 -6.43 6.52 22.22
C LEU A 441 -6.68 5.11 21.66
N CYS A 442 -6.04 4.08 22.19
CA CYS A 442 -6.27 2.68 21.79
C CYS A 442 -6.92 1.86 22.91
N ASN A 443 -7.51 0.72 22.55
CA ASN A 443 -7.91 -0.31 23.50
C ASN A 443 -6.71 -1.20 23.89
N VAL A 444 -6.95 -2.25 24.68
CA VAL A 444 -5.89 -3.13 25.21
C VAL A 444 -5.15 -3.93 24.13
N PHE A 445 -5.72 -4.01 22.92
CA PHE A 445 -5.14 -4.69 21.76
C PHE A 445 -4.61 -3.71 20.72
N ASP A 446 -4.34 -2.46 21.14
CA ASP A 446 -3.80 -1.41 20.29
C ASP A 446 -4.72 -0.99 19.12
N VAL A 447 -6.02 -1.33 19.17
CA VAL A 447 -7.01 -0.85 18.21
C VAL A 447 -7.47 0.54 18.60
N VAL A 448 -7.39 1.51 17.69
CA VAL A 448 -7.73 2.91 17.93
C VAL A 448 -9.24 3.09 18.17
N LYS A 449 -9.57 3.84 19.22
CA LYS A 449 -10.94 4.17 19.65
C LYS A 449 -11.55 5.29 18.81
N VAL A 450 -12.88 5.36 18.75
CA VAL A 450 -13.63 6.43 18.08
C VAL A 450 -13.65 7.66 18.97
N CYS A 451 -13.53 8.83 18.35
CA CYS A 451 -13.68 10.09 19.05
C CYS A 451 -15.17 10.44 19.28
N GLY A 452 -16.09 9.76 18.59
CA GLY A 452 -17.56 9.87 18.68
C GLY A 452 -18.23 9.31 17.42
N SER A 453 -19.52 8.98 17.49
CA SER A 453 -20.29 8.43 16.37
C SER A 453 -20.93 9.48 15.47
N GLY A 454 -21.19 10.69 15.98
CA GLY A 454 -21.86 11.77 15.24
C GLY A 454 -20.96 12.96 14.88
N GLY A 455 -21.41 13.73 13.88
CA GLY A 455 -20.79 14.98 13.45
C GLY A 455 -19.36 14.78 12.94
N ASP A 456 -18.43 15.59 13.44
CA ASP A 456 -17.04 15.61 13.00
C ASP A 456 -16.23 14.42 13.54
N LEU A 457 -16.60 13.95 14.72
CA LEU A 457 -15.82 13.02 15.54
C LEU A 457 -15.60 11.65 14.89
N GLN A 458 -16.48 11.27 13.96
CA GLN A 458 -16.50 9.96 13.30
C GLN A 458 -15.29 9.74 12.38
N GLY A 459 -14.75 10.80 11.75
CA GLY A 459 -13.72 10.67 10.71
C GLY A 459 -12.28 10.90 11.17
N PHE A 460 -12.07 11.38 12.41
CA PHE A 460 -10.76 11.83 12.90
C PHE A 460 -9.64 10.79 12.83
N LYS A 461 -9.96 9.49 12.98
CA LYS A 461 -8.96 8.43 12.87
C LYS A 461 -8.35 8.31 11.47
N GLY A 462 -9.09 8.68 10.43
CA GLY A 462 -8.59 8.65 9.05
C GLY A 462 -7.41 9.60 8.86
N ILE A 463 -7.49 10.79 9.48
CA ILE A 463 -6.42 11.81 9.47
C ILE A 463 -5.18 11.26 10.18
N LEU A 464 -5.35 10.64 11.35
CA LEU A 464 -4.24 10.02 12.09
C LEU A 464 -3.49 9.01 11.21
N MET A 465 -4.21 8.08 10.59
CA MET A 465 -3.57 6.99 9.83
C MET A 465 -2.70 7.49 8.68
N ARG A 466 -3.08 8.57 8.00
CA ARG A 466 -2.27 9.20 6.96
C ARG A 466 -0.88 9.61 7.46
N TYR A 467 -0.82 10.25 8.61
CA TYR A 467 0.45 10.73 9.17
C TYR A 467 1.21 9.64 9.93
N VAL A 468 0.56 8.60 10.43
CA VAL A 468 1.25 7.42 10.96
C VAL A 468 2.02 6.69 9.86
N ARG A 469 1.47 6.57 8.64
CA ARG A 469 2.22 6.03 7.49
C ARG A 469 3.51 6.81 7.26
N ARG A 470 3.40 8.14 7.22
CA ARG A 470 4.58 9.02 7.06
C ARG A 470 5.56 8.87 8.22
N TYR A 471 5.09 8.72 9.45
CA TYR A 471 5.97 8.43 10.60
C TYR A 471 6.75 7.13 10.40
N ILE A 472 6.09 6.07 9.93
CA ILE A 472 6.71 4.77 9.65
C ILE A 472 7.76 4.88 8.53
N VAL A 473 7.38 5.53 7.43
CA VAL A 473 8.19 5.60 6.22
C VAL A 473 9.29 6.65 6.33
N ASP A 474 8.99 7.88 6.73
CA ASP A 474 9.96 8.99 6.73
C ASP A 474 11.02 8.82 7.84
N LEU A 475 10.65 8.31 9.01
CA LEU A 475 11.55 8.13 10.16
C LEU A 475 12.08 6.70 10.34
N GLU A 476 11.82 5.80 9.40
CA GLU A 476 12.26 4.41 9.48
C GLU A 476 11.81 3.72 10.78
N ARG A 477 10.50 3.54 10.96
CA ARG A 477 9.89 2.95 12.17
C ARG A 477 9.16 1.63 11.87
N PRO A 478 9.86 0.59 11.38
CA PRO A 478 9.25 -0.67 10.96
C PRO A 478 8.50 -1.41 12.09
N GLU A 479 8.83 -1.15 13.35
CA GLU A 479 8.16 -1.71 14.51
C GLU A 479 6.68 -1.31 14.62
N TRP A 480 6.26 -0.21 13.96
CA TRP A 480 4.88 0.26 13.95
C TRP A 480 4.03 -0.28 12.78
N VAL A 481 4.63 -1.05 11.86
CA VAL A 481 3.87 -1.67 10.75
C VAL A 481 2.80 -2.61 11.27
N ASP A 482 3.13 -3.47 12.24
CA ASP A 482 2.17 -4.43 12.81
C ASP A 482 1.01 -3.72 13.52
N TRP A 483 1.29 -2.61 14.21
CA TRP A 483 0.27 -1.79 14.85
C TRP A 483 -0.73 -1.25 13.82
N MET A 484 -0.22 -0.79 12.68
CA MET A 484 -1.05 -0.23 11.62
C MET A 484 -1.84 -1.31 10.89
N GLN A 485 -1.21 -2.45 10.59
CA GLN A 485 -1.89 -3.61 10.01
C GLN A 485 -2.97 -4.17 10.94
N THR A 486 -2.72 -4.22 12.25
CA THR A 486 -3.71 -4.66 13.25
C THR A 486 -4.97 -3.81 13.16
N ASN A 487 -4.83 -2.48 13.10
CA ASN A 487 -5.96 -1.57 12.99
C ASN A 487 -6.75 -1.75 11.68
N ALA A 488 -6.04 -1.82 10.54
CA ALA A 488 -6.66 -2.02 9.24
C ALA A 488 -7.40 -3.37 9.14
N LEU A 489 -6.77 -4.46 9.60
CA LEU A 489 -7.36 -5.79 9.63
C LEU A 489 -8.55 -5.88 10.58
N HIS A 490 -8.46 -5.24 11.75
CA HIS A 490 -9.56 -5.28 12.71
C HIS A 490 -10.81 -4.59 12.15
N ALA A 491 -10.64 -3.42 11.53
CA ALA A 491 -11.71 -2.74 10.80
C ALA A 491 -12.28 -3.62 9.68
N TYR A 492 -11.43 -4.29 8.90
CA TYR A 492 -11.85 -5.19 7.82
C TYR A 492 -12.67 -6.38 8.32
N ASN A 493 -12.22 -7.06 9.38
CA ASN A 493 -12.95 -8.20 9.95
C ASN A 493 -14.32 -7.79 10.54
N ASN A 494 -14.44 -6.53 10.97
CA ASN A 494 -15.68 -5.94 11.46
C ASN A 494 -16.53 -5.25 10.39
N ARG A 495 -16.34 -5.55 9.10
CA ARG A 495 -17.23 -5.07 8.03
C ARG A 495 -18.58 -5.78 8.00
N ASN A 496 -19.56 -5.17 7.32
CA ASN A 496 -20.86 -5.79 7.00
C ASN A 496 -20.86 -6.49 5.63
N SER A 497 -21.99 -7.10 5.22
CA SER A 497 -22.12 -7.82 3.96
C SER A 497 -21.99 -6.94 2.71
N LYS A 498 -22.12 -5.62 2.85
CA LYS A 498 -21.86 -4.63 1.78
C LYS A 498 -20.39 -4.26 1.66
N GLY A 499 -19.52 -4.84 2.50
CA GLY A 499 -18.10 -4.54 2.54
C GLY A 499 -17.76 -3.22 3.21
N VAL A 500 -18.72 -2.58 3.91
CA VAL A 500 -18.52 -1.33 4.64
C VAL A 500 -18.08 -1.63 6.06
N SER A 501 -17.07 -0.89 6.54
CA SER A 501 -16.65 -0.88 7.94
C SER A 501 -16.94 0.49 8.54
N TRP A 502 -17.70 0.51 9.64
CA TRP A 502 -17.93 1.73 10.40
C TRP A 502 -16.70 2.15 11.20
N THR A 503 -16.59 3.43 11.57
CA THR A 503 -15.44 3.98 12.31
C THR A 503 -15.23 3.34 13.69
N GLY A 504 -16.28 2.77 14.30
CA GLY A 504 -16.18 2.00 15.54
C GLY A 504 -15.54 0.64 15.31
N TRP A 505 -14.24 0.59 15.00
CA TRP A 505 -13.57 -0.63 14.52
C TRP A 505 -13.63 -1.82 15.48
N TRP A 506 -13.90 -1.62 16.77
CA TRP A 506 -14.05 -2.69 17.77
C TRP A 506 -15.43 -3.33 17.78
N GLU A 507 -16.34 -2.92 16.92
CA GLU A 507 -17.68 -3.49 16.80
C GLU A 507 -17.94 -3.88 15.36
N LYS A 508 -18.54 -5.05 15.15
CA LYS A 508 -18.91 -5.49 13.82
C LYS A 508 -20.03 -4.61 13.28
N THR A 509 -19.78 -4.02 12.11
CA THR A 509 -20.69 -3.12 11.41
C THR A 509 -22.01 -3.82 11.15
N SER A 510 -23.10 -3.19 11.58
CA SER A 510 -24.45 -3.71 11.43
C SER A 510 -24.91 -3.69 9.96
N GLU A 511 -25.78 -4.64 9.62
CA GLU A 511 -26.36 -4.74 8.26
C GLU A 511 -27.39 -3.63 7.97
N ASN A 512 -27.97 -3.03 9.01
CA ASN A 512 -28.95 -1.95 8.92
C ASN A 512 -28.33 -0.55 9.00
N PHE A 513 -27.00 -0.43 9.11
CA PHE A 513 -26.29 0.85 9.21
C PHE A 513 -26.65 1.69 10.45
N ILE A 514 -27.10 1.04 11.52
CA ILE A 514 -27.33 1.68 12.83
C ILE A 514 -26.26 1.19 13.78
N PHE A 515 -25.48 2.11 14.34
CA PHE A 515 -24.43 1.80 15.31
C PHE A 515 -25.05 1.44 16.69
N SER A 516 -24.30 0.78 17.57
CA SER A 516 -24.82 0.31 18.87
C SER A 516 -25.37 1.39 19.79
N ASP A 517 -24.95 2.64 19.60
CA ASP A 517 -25.48 3.81 20.32
C ASP A 517 -26.74 4.42 19.67
N GLY A 518 -27.24 3.82 18.59
CA GLY A 518 -28.41 4.27 17.85
C GLY A 518 -28.11 5.24 16.70
N TYR A 519 -26.84 5.59 16.45
CA TYR A 519 -26.49 6.50 15.36
C TYR A 519 -26.68 5.85 13.98
N ASP A 520 -27.47 6.51 13.11
CA ASP A 520 -27.72 6.08 11.73
C ASP A 520 -26.62 6.61 10.80
N PHE A 521 -25.78 5.69 10.30
CA PHE A 521 -24.70 5.99 9.36
C PHE A 521 -25.00 5.57 7.91
N THR A 522 -26.27 5.35 7.58
CA THR A 522 -26.75 5.04 6.22
C THR A 522 -26.16 5.97 5.18
N ASN A 523 -26.09 7.26 5.50
CA ASN A 523 -25.66 8.35 4.64
C ASN A 523 -24.47 9.14 5.24
N GLN A 524 -23.62 8.48 6.01
CA GLN A 524 -22.48 9.12 6.70
C GLN A 524 -21.15 8.60 6.13
N PRO A 525 -20.68 9.16 5.00
CA PRO A 525 -19.54 8.62 4.26
C PRO A 525 -18.20 8.84 4.99
N PHE A 526 -18.11 9.90 5.80
CA PHE A 526 -16.86 10.32 6.43
C PHE A 526 -16.39 9.34 7.51
N GLY A 527 -17.26 8.88 8.41
CA GLY A 527 -16.91 7.86 9.39
C GLY A 527 -16.44 6.55 8.74
N ALA A 528 -17.16 6.10 7.71
CA ALA A 528 -16.82 4.87 6.98
C ALA A 528 -15.51 4.98 6.18
N SER A 529 -15.09 6.19 5.79
CA SER A 529 -13.82 6.41 5.07
C SER A 529 -12.59 6.09 5.93
N THR A 530 -12.71 6.10 7.26
CA THR A 530 -11.57 5.85 8.16
C THR A 530 -10.96 4.47 7.99
N ALA A 531 -11.77 3.44 7.70
CA ALA A 531 -11.28 2.09 7.42
C ALA A 531 -10.53 2.03 6.07
N VAL A 532 -10.94 2.84 5.09
CA VAL A 532 -10.21 3.01 3.83
C VAL A 532 -8.85 3.64 4.10
N SER A 533 -8.82 4.77 4.83
CA SER A 533 -7.55 5.40 5.22
C SER A 533 -6.63 4.42 5.95
N ALA A 534 -7.12 3.66 6.93
CA ALA A 534 -6.32 2.65 7.62
C ALA A 534 -5.76 1.58 6.68
N ALA A 535 -6.59 1.05 5.77
CA ALA A 535 -6.20 -0.01 4.85
C ALA A 535 -5.10 0.44 3.87
N PHE A 536 -5.25 1.62 3.26
CA PHE A 536 -4.29 2.11 2.27
C PHE A 536 -3.01 2.65 2.91
N ASN A 537 -3.12 3.26 4.09
CA ASN A 537 -1.96 3.81 4.77
C ASN A 537 -1.12 2.76 5.51
N ALA A 538 -1.67 1.59 5.87
CA ALA A 538 -0.92 0.50 6.53
C ALA A 538 0.08 -0.18 5.59
N PRO A 539 1.42 -0.09 5.81
CA PRO A 539 2.40 -0.74 4.93
C PRO A 539 2.17 -2.25 4.80
N LEU A 540 2.46 -2.84 3.63
CA LEU A 540 2.18 -4.26 3.35
C LEU A 540 3.13 -5.23 4.08
N SER A 541 4.36 -4.80 4.37
CA SER A 541 5.34 -5.54 5.18
C SER A 541 6.33 -4.58 5.83
N LYS A 542 6.98 -5.03 6.91
CA LYS A 542 8.13 -4.36 7.52
C LYS A 542 9.31 -4.25 6.58
N ASP A 543 9.48 -5.26 5.72
CA ASP A 543 10.58 -5.34 4.75
C ASP A 543 10.46 -4.29 3.62
N LEU A 544 9.33 -3.59 3.55
CA LEU A 544 9.16 -2.47 2.62
C LEU A 544 9.59 -1.13 3.22
N ILE A 545 9.83 -1.03 4.52
CA ILE A 545 10.28 0.21 5.16
C ILE A 545 11.77 0.44 4.92
N VAL A 546 12.56 -0.64 4.96
CA VAL A 546 13.99 -0.65 4.62
C VAL A 546 14.19 -1.70 3.55
N LYS A 547 14.55 -1.27 2.34
CA LYS A 547 14.69 -2.15 1.18
C LYS A 547 16.15 -2.53 1.02
N ASP A 548 16.46 -3.81 0.89
CA ASP A 548 17.83 -4.26 0.58
C ASP A 548 18.16 -3.88 -0.87
N ALA A 549 19.21 -3.08 -1.06
CA ALA A 549 19.63 -2.62 -2.38
C ALA A 549 20.01 -3.77 -3.32
N TYR A 550 20.45 -4.91 -2.79
CA TYR A 550 20.97 -6.05 -3.55
C TYR A 550 19.91 -7.11 -3.87
N GLN A 551 18.73 -7.01 -3.27
CA GLN A 551 17.57 -7.80 -3.66
C GLN A 551 16.83 -7.13 -4.82
N THR A 552 16.06 -7.91 -5.56
CA THR A 552 15.14 -7.35 -6.55
C THR A 552 14.07 -6.52 -5.86
N ILE A 553 14.04 -5.22 -6.15
CA ILE A 553 13.03 -4.28 -5.71
C ILE A 553 11.97 -4.18 -6.80
N ASP A 554 10.75 -4.61 -6.50
CA ASP A 554 9.57 -4.41 -7.34
C ASP A 554 9.28 -2.90 -7.46
N ALA A 555 9.22 -2.40 -8.69
CA ALA A 555 9.05 -0.97 -8.95
C ALA A 555 7.65 -0.45 -8.56
N SER A 556 6.69 -1.34 -8.36
CA SER A 556 5.36 -1.00 -7.84
C SER A 556 5.30 -0.84 -6.32
N LEU A 557 6.35 -1.25 -5.59
CA LEU A 557 6.44 -1.17 -4.12
C LEU A 557 7.20 0.09 -3.67
N PHE A 558 6.78 1.24 -4.19
CA PHE A 558 7.31 2.55 -3.85
C PHE A 558 6.71 3.14 -2.56
N ASP A 559 7.39 4.13 -2.00
CA ASP A 559 6.95 4.90 -0.84
C ASP A 559 6.23 6.19 -1.23
N TYR A 560 6.64 6.82 -2.33
CA TYR A 560 5.97 7.99 -2.90
C TYR A 560 5.98 7.95 -4.42
N ILE A 561 5.04 8.66 -5.03
CA ILE A 561 4.76 8.59 -6.46
C ILE A 561 4.39 9.96 -7.01
N LYS A 562 4.73 10.17 -8.28
CA LYS A 562 4.19 11.26 -9.10
C LYS A 562 3.81 10.74 -10.47
N GLY A 563 2.53 10.88 -10.81
CA GLY A 563 1.97 10.74 -12.15
C GLY A 563 1.91 9.33 -12.75
N VAL A 564 2.81 8.41 -12.36
CA VAL A 564 2.82 7.05 -12.92
C VAL A 564 1.57 6.27 -12.52
N LEU A 565 1.32 5.18 -13.23
CA LEU A 565 0.28 4.22 -12.91
C LEU A 565 0.90 2.86 -12.59
N VAL A 566 0.13 2.01 -11.92
CA VAL A 566 0.52 0.63 -11.67
C VAL A 566 -0.55 -0.30 -12.23
N ASP A 567 -0.14 -1.12 -13.20
CA ASP A 567 -0.96 -2.21 -13.71
C ASP A 567 -0.68 -3.45 -12.85
N ARG A 568 -1.68 -3.91 -12.12
CA ARG A 568 -1.59 -5.07 -11.21
C ARG A 568 -2.47 -6.20 -11.71
N THR A 569 -1.91 -7.40 -11.86
CA THR A 569 -2.68 -8.61 -12.23
C THR A 569 -3.14 -9.38 -11.00
N ASP A 570 -2.35 -9.38 -9.94
CA ASP A 570 -2.63 -10.06 -8.67
C ASP A 570 -1.86 -9.41 -7.49
N ASP A 571 -1.95 -9.99 -6.29
CA ASP A 571 -1.30 -9.45 -5.09
C ASP A 571 0.24 -9.46 -5.16
N SER A 572 0.84 -10.22 -6.08
CA SER A 572 2.30 -10.39 -6.25
C SER A 572 2.88 -9.78 -7.51
N THR A 573 2.07 -9.52 -8.54
CA THR A 573 2.54 -9.09 -9.85
C THR A 573 1.99 -7.72 -10.21
N ALA A 574 2.88 -6.74 -10.35
CA ALA A 574 2.53 -5.38 -10.74
C ALA A 574 3.66 -4.69 -11.51
N ILE A 575 3.29 -3.76 -12.40
CA ILE A 575 4.20 -3.09 -13.32
C ILE A 575 3.92 -1.59 -13.32
N VAL A 576 4.96 -0.76 -13.32
CA VAL A 576 4.86 0.69 -13.44
C VAL A 576 4.66 1.09 -14.90
N THR A 577 3.64 1.91 -15.16
CA THR A 577 3.19 2.38 -16.48
C THR A 577 2.87 3.88 -16.47
N ASN A 578 2.28 4.42 -17.55
CA ASN A 578 2.00 5.86 -17.75
C ASN A 578 3.23 6.76 -17.53
N ILE A 579 4.37 6.31 -18.04
CA ILE A 579 5.62 7.04 -17.90
C ILE A 579 5.60 8.31 -18.77
N ARG A 580 6.00 9.43 -18.15
CA ARG A 580 6.17 10.75 -18.76
C ARG A 580 7.39 11.46 -18.16
N ASP A 581 7.85 12.50 -18.83
CA ASP A 581 8.95 13.34 -18.34
C ASP A 581 8.65 13.92 -16.95
N GLY A 582 9.55 13.65 -16.00
CA GLY A 582 9.48 14.20 -14.64
C GLY A 582 8.59 13.43 -13.67
N TYR A 583 7.90 12.38 -14.13
CA TYR A 583 7.22 11.44 -13.25
C TYR A 583 8.24 10.60 -12.49
N TYR A 584 7.87 10.08 -11.32
CA TYR A 584 8.80 9.30 -10.51
C TYR A 584 8.11 8.31 -9.57
N THR A 585 8.91 7.34 -9.12
CA THR A 585 8.67 6.52 -7.92
C THR A 585 9.83 6.71 -6.95
N ALA A 586 9.54 6.88 -5.68
CA ALA A 586 10.53 7.09 -4.61
C ALA A 586 10.59 5.88 -3.68
N TYR A 587 11.80 5.53 -3.27
CA TYR A 587 12.13 4.41 -2.40
C TYR A 587 13.00 4.95 -1.26
N ASN A 588 12.42 5.08 -0.08
CA ASN A 588 13.11 5.55 1.11
C ASN A 588 13.89 4.41 1.76
N HIS A 589 14.99 4.78 2.42
CA HIS A 589 15.84 3.87 3.21
C HIS A 589 16.32 2.63 2.44
N VAL A 590 16.70 2.79 1.17
CA VAL A 590 17.38 1.73 0.42
C VAL A 590 18.74 1.49 1.06
N ASN A 591 18.95 0.29 1.57
CA ASN A 591 20.11 -0.09 2.36
C ASN A 591 21.18 -0.77 1.49
N PHE A 592 22.28 -0.07 1.27
CA PHE A 592 23.46 -0.54 0.56
C PHE A 592 24.48 -1.24 1.47
N GLY A 593 24.32 -1.16 2.80
CA GLY A 593 25.28 -1.70 3.76
C GLY A 593 26.67 -1.06 3.61
N ASP A 594 27.71 -1.82 3.97
CA ASP A 594 29.11 -1.39 3.89
C ASP A 594 29.80 -1.80 2.57
N ASP A 595 29.27 -2.82 1.89
CA ASP A 595 29.73 -3.19 0.56
C ASP A 595 29.23 -2.13 -0.44
N PRO A 596 30.09 -1.53 -1.29
CA PRO A 596 29.62 -0.52 -2.22
C PRO A 596 28.88 -1.15 -3.40
N ALA A 597 27.73 -0.57 -3.75
CA ALA A 597 27.13 -0.79 -5.06
C ALA A 597 27.84 0.05 -6.13
N LEU A 598 28.07 -0.54 -7.30
CA LEU A 598 28.74 0.10 -8.44
C LEU A 598 27.89 0.11 -9.71
N GLU A 599 26.82 -0.68 -9.76
CA GLU A 599 25.94 -0.78 -10.92
C GLU A 599 24.49 -0.88 -10.46
N VAL A 600 23.57 -0.39 -11.28
CA VAL A 600 22.13 -0.61 -11.13
C VAL A 600 21.60 -1.32 -12.37
N GLU A 601 20.74 -2.31 -12.17
CA GLU A 601 20.09 -3.08 -13.22
C GLU A 601 18.57 -2.92 -13.13
N PHE A 602 17.91 -2.65 -14.26
CA PHE A 602 16.46 -2.55 -14.40
C PHE A 602 15.94 -3.60 -15.36
N LEU A 603 14.76 -4.15 -15.05
CA LEU A 603 13.93 -4.90 -15.98
C LEU A 603 12.85 -3.96 -16.56
N VAL A 604 12.95 -3.66 -17.87
CA VAL A 604 12.05 -2.74 -18.55
C VAL A 604 11.44 -3.35 -19.80
N GLN A 605 10.25 -2.89 -20.17
CA GLN A 605 9.66 -3.14 -21.49
C GLN A 605 9.80 -1.87 -22.32
N GLY A 606 10.70 -1.88 -23.30
CA GLY A 606 11.02 -0.73 -24.15
C GLY A 606 9.94 -0.39 -25.19
N THR A 607 10.15 0.74 -25.87
CA THR A 607 9.36 1.15 -27.04
C THR A 607 10.24 1.46 -28.25
N ARG A 608 9.61 1.66 -29.42
CA ARG A 608 10.30 2.15 -30.63
C ARG A 608 10.73 3.62 -30.54
N GLN A 609 10.46 4.31 -29.43
CA GLN A 609 10.83 5.72 -29.25
C GLN A 609 12.28 5.82 -28.77
N GLN A 610 13.07 6.69 -29.41
CA GLN A 610 14.43 7.00 -28.97
C GLN A 610 14.43 8.05 -27.86
N GLY A 611 15.51 8.09 -27.06
CA GLY A 611 15.71 9.10 -26.02
C GLY A 611 15.05 8.79 -24.68
N ASN A 612 14.38 7.65 -24.55
CA ASN A 612 13.83 7.18 -23.27
C ASN A 612 14.96 6.86 -22.29
N LYS A 613 14.84 7.31 -21.05
CA LYS A 613 15.86 7.12 -20.01
C LYS A 613 15.26 7.10 -18.61
N ILE A 614 15.96 6.46 -17.69
CA ILE A 614 15.66 6.46 -16.26
C ILE A 614 16.80 7.19 -15.54
N GLU A 615 16.47 8.23 -14.78
CA GLU A 615 17.42 8.95 -13.93
C GLU A 615 17.30 8.41 -12.50
N ILE A 616 18.43 8.00 -11.91
CA ILE A 616 18.50 7.63 -10.49
C ILE A 616 19.03 8.82 -9.72
N ARG A 617 18.23 9.31 -8.77
CA ARG A 617 18.55 10.50 -7.97
C ARG A 617 18.51 10.20 -6.48
N GLU A 618 19.31 10.92 -5.72
CA GLU A 618 19.33 10.83 -4.26
C GLU A 618 18.50 11.97 -3.64
N SER A 619 17.80 11.65 -2.54
CA SER A 619 17.06 12.56 -1.65
C SER A 619 15.81 13.25 -2.23
N SER A 620 15.75 13.56 -3.52
CA SER A 620 14.58 14.19 -4.14
C SER A 620 14.56 13.97 -5.67
N PRO A 621 13.44 14.21 -6.38
CA PRO A 621 13.38 14.09 -7.84
C PRO A 621 14.25 15.14 -8.57
N THR A 622 14.74 16.17 -7.86
CA THR A 622 15.68 17.18 -8.38
C THR A 622 17.04 17.13 -7.69
N GLY A 623 17.25 16.17 -6.78
CA GLY A 623 18.49 15.99 -6.02
C GLY A 623 19.63 15.46 -6.88
N GLN A 624 20.73 15.06 -6.22
CA GLN A 624 21.94 14.60 -6.88
C GLN A 624 21.63 13.49 -7.88
N LEU A 625 22.01 13.69 -9.15
CA LEU A 625 21.95 12.65 -10.16
C LEU A 625 23.06 11.63 -9.90
N LEU A 626 22.69 10.39 -9.59
CA LEU A 626 23.62 9.29 -9.37
C LEU A 626 23.99 8.62 -10.70
N THR A 627 23.00 8.32 -11.54
CA THR A 627 23.25 7.77 -12.90
C THR A 627 22.06 7.98 -13.82
N THR A 628 22.26 7.72 -15.12
CA THR A 628 21.22 7.69 -16.15
C THR A 628 21.28 6.37 -16.90
N VAL A 629 20.19 5.61 -16.87
CA VAL A 629 20.03 4.36 -17.61
C VAL A 629 19.31 4.65 -18.92
N ASN A 630 19.96 4.38 -20.05
CA ASN A 630 19.37 4.62 -21.38
C ASN A 630 18.54 3.40 -21.83
N ILE A 631 17.33 3.64 -22.33
CA ILE A 631 16.45 2.60 -22.87
C ILE A 631 16.59 2.57 -24.39
N PRO A 632 17.02 1.45 -25.00
CA PRO A 632 17.16 1.34 -26.45
C PRO A 632 15.84 1.56 -27.20
N GLY A 633 15.87 2.41 -28.24
CA GLY A 633 14.68 2.78 -29.02
C GLY A 633 14.28 1.80 -30.13
N ASN A 634 14.80 0.57 -30.12
CA ASN A 634 14.54 -0.44 -31.16
C ASN A 634 13.85 -1.71 -30.62
N THR A 635 13.49 -1.74 -29.34
CA THR A 635 12.83 -2.88 -28.69
C THR A 635 11.37 -2.54 -28.44
N SER A 636 10.43 -3.31 -29.00
CA SER A 636 8.99 -3.07 -28.81
C SER A 636 8.34 -4.30 -28.22
N GLY A 637 7.81 -4.20 -27.00
CA GLY A 637 7.03 -5.26 -26.37
C GLY A 637 7.84 -6.38 -25.73
N GLU A 638 9.16 -6.40 -25.90
CA GLU A 638 10.05 -7.35 -25.22
C GLU A 638 10.59 -6.77 -23.90
N TRP A 639 10.66 -7.61 -22.88
CA TRP A 639 11.32 -7.30 -21.62
C TRP A 639 12.83 -7.43 -21.77
N MET A 640 13.56 -6.45 -21.27
CA MET A 640 15.03 -6.41 -21.35
C MET A 640 15.64 -5.93 -20.05
N GLN A 641 16.81 -6.49 -19.74
CA GLN A 641 17.66 -5.99 -18.67
C GLN A 641 18.55 -4.89 -19.24
N ILE A 642 18.55 -3.74 -18.56
CA ILE A 642 19.43 -2.61 -18.86
C ILE A 642 20.14 -2.22 -17.58
N SER A 643 21.39 -1.78 -17.71
CA SER A 643 22.19 -1.37 -16.56
C SER A 643 23.01 -0.12 -16.83
N ALA A 644 23.45 0.51 -15.75
CA ALA A 644 24.38 1.62 -15.77
C ALA A 644 25.23 1.64 -14.50
N ASP A 645 26.46 2.13 -14.63
CA ASP A 645 27.34 2.36 -13.49
C ASP A 645 26.75 3.45 -12.58
N VAL A 646 26.89 3.28 -11.27
CA VAL A 646 26.58 4.27 -10.23
C VAL A 646 27.87 4.67 -9.50
N PRO A 647 27.94 5.87 -8.88
CA PRO A 647 29.00 6.15 -7.92
C PRO A 647 28.97 5.12 -6.79
N GLU A 648 30.07 4.95 -6.04
CA GLU A 648 30.08 4.07 -4.88
C GLU A 648 28.98 4.47 -3.87
N LEU A 649 27.95 3.63 -3.74
CA LEU A 649 26.85 3.84 -2.80
C LEU A 649 27.00 2.89 -1.62
N THR A 650 27.02 3.45 -0.42
CA THR A 650 27.00 2.74 0.86
C THR A 650 25.96 3.38 1.81
N GLY A 651 25.67 2.71 2.92
CA GLY A 651 24.70 3.17 3.91
C GLY A 651 23.25 3.14 3.42
N LYS A 652 22.38 3.91 4.06
CA LYS A 652 20.97 4.05 3.66
C LYS A 652 20.77 5.33 2.88
N LYS A 653 20.06 5.24 1.75
CA LYS A 653 19.77 6.38 0.88
C LYS A 653 18.30 6.38 0.46
N ASN A 654 17.74 7.57 0.27
CA ASN A 654 16.44 7.74 -0.38
C ASN A 654 16.67 7.83 -1.89
N ILE A 655 16.19 6.83 -2.63
CA ILE A 655 16.40 6.68 -4.06
C ILE A 655 15.14 7.10 -4.81
N TYR A 656 15.30 8.02 -5.75
CA TYR A 656 14.26 8.47 -6.66
C TYR A 656 14.55 7.93 -8.05
N VAL A 657 13.60 7.16 -8.58
CA VAL A 657 13.61 6.70 -9.97
C VAL A 657 12.76 7.68 -10.77
N VAL A 658 13.43 8.60 -11.47
CA VAL A 658 12.80 9.67 -12.26
C VAL A 658 12.76 9.26 -13.72
N TYR A 659 11.57 9.30 -14.30
CA TYR A 659 11.32 8.82 -15.65
C TYR A 659 11.41 9.96 -16.67
N ARG A 660 11.89 9.62 -17.88
CA ARG A 660 12.06 10.55 -19.00
C ARG A 660 11.66 9.89 -20.31
N GLY A 661 10.99 10.64 -21.17
CA GLY A 661 10.32 10.14 -22.36
C GLY A 661 8.99 9.48 -22.02
N SER A 662 8.56 8.52 -22.83
CA SER A 662 7.22 7.92 -22.68
C SER A 662 7.10 6.49 -23.22
N GLY A 663 6.02 5.83 -22.82
CA GLY A 663 5.53 4.59 -23.43
C GLY A 663 6.21 3.29 -22.96
N TYR A 664 7.35 3.36 -22.27
CA TYR A 664 7.99 2.18 -21.70
C TYR A 664 7.35 1.81 -20.35
N LYS A 665 7.70 0.62 -19.85
CA LYS A 665 7.26 0.11 -18.54
C LYS A 665 8.44 -0.37 -17.72
N VAL A 666 8.28 -0.36 -16.40
CA VAL A 666 9.31 -0.82 -15.45
C VAL A 666 8.69 -1.83 -14.52
N ASP A 667 9.33 -3.00 -14.42
CA ASP A 667 8.90 -4.10 -13.55
C ASP A 667 9.66 -4.00 -12.22
N ASN A 668 10.99 -4.11 -12.27
CA ASN A 668 11.82 -4.13 -11.08
C ASN A 668 13.23 -3.62 -11.36
N PHE A 669 13.99 -3.41 -10.28
CA PHE A 669 15.39 -3.04 -10.32
C PHE A 669 16.16 -3.59 -9.13
N ARG A 670 17.49 -3.63 -9.24
CA ARG A 670 18.41 -3.95 -8.13
C ARG A 670 19.75 -3.27 -8.35
N PHE A 671 20.48 -3.10 -7.26
CA PHE A 671 21.87 -2.69 -7.30
C PHE A 671 22.79 -3.91 -7.23
N LEU A 672 23.97 -3.80 -7.83
CA LEU A 672 24.97 -4.86 -7.85
C LEU A 672 26.19 -4.41 -7.07
N LYS A 673 26.66 -5.30 -6.19
CA LYS A 673 27.90 -5.13 -5.44
C LYS A 673 29.07 -5.01 -6.40
N ALA A 674 30.10 -4.27 -5.98
CA ALA A 674 31.42 -4.42 -6.57
C ALA A 674 31.83 -5.90 -6.54
N SER A 675 31.92 -6.55 -7.70
CA SER A 675 32.44 -7.93 -7.72
C SER A 675 33.89 -7.90 -7.24
N SER A 676 34.32 -8.88 -6.45
CA SER A 676 35.72 -9.01 -6.00
C SER A 676 36.71 -9.13 -7.16
N ALA A 677 36.24 -9.38 -8.39
CA ALA A 677 37.02 -9.39 -9.63
C ALA A 677 37.23 -7.98 -10.24
N VAL A 678 36.46 -6.96 -9.82
CA VAL A 678 36.46 -5.60 -10.41
C VAL A 678 37.36 -4.61 -9.64
N LYS A 679 38.03 -5.04 -8.57
CA LYS A 679 39.14 -4.23 -8.01
C LYS A 679 40.41 -4.19 -8.87
N THR A 680 40.42 -4.81 -10.05
CA THR A 680 41.61 -4.76 -10.93
C THR A 680 41.22 -4.65 -12.42
N LEU A 681 41.50 -3.47 -12.99
CA LEU A 681 41.68 -3.15 -14.42
C LEU A 681 40.41 -3.01 -15.29
N LYS A 682 40.10 -1.76 -15.72
CA LYS A 682 39.21 -1.43 -16.86
C LYS A 682 39.43 -2.44 -18.00
N LYS A 683 38.46 -3.31 -18.27
CA LYS A 683 38.54 -4.29 -19.38
C LYS A 683 38.60 -3.52 -20.70
N SER A 684 39.74 -3.55 -21.38
CA SER A 684 39.89 -2.87 -22.67
C SER A 684 38.99 -3.55 -23.71
N THR A 685 38.26 -2.76 -24.49
CA THR A 685 37.45 -3.25 -25.60
C THR A 685 38.13 -2.88 -26.94
N LEU A 686 38.02 -3.76 -27.94
CA LEU A 686 38.58 -3.55 -29.28
C LEU A 686 37.53 -3.88 -30.34
N SER A 687 37.21 -2.88 -31.16
CA SER A 687 36.29 -2.96 -32.30
C SER A 687 37.01 -2.55 -33.58
N VAL A 688 36.74 -3.25 -34.68
CA VAL A 688 37.39 -3.06 -35.99
C VAL A 688 36.32 -2.97 -37.07
N TYR A 689 36.20 -1.82 -37.74
CA TYR A 689 35.15 -1.56 -38.74
C TYR A 689 35.61 -0.59 -39.85
N PRO A 690 35.08 -0.67 -41.08
CA PRO A 690 34.24 -1.75 -41.57
C PRO A 690 35.02 -3.08 -41.59
N ASN A 691 34.30 -4.19 -41.51
CA ASN A 691 34.90 -5.52 -41.61
C ASN A 691 33.86 -6.46 -42.25
N PRO A 692 34.00 -6.84 -43.53
CA PRO A 692 35.19 -6.66 -44.38
C PRO A 692 35.51 -5.21 -44.80
N ALA A 693 36.79 -4.90 -45.01
CA ALA A 693 37.31 -3.59 -45.46
C ALA A 693 38.06 -3.69 -46.80
N THR A 694 38.17 -2.59 -47.54
CA THR A 694 38.92 -2.49 -48.81
C THR A 694 40.17 -1.62 -48.67
N ASP A 695 39.98 -0.34 -48.32
CA ASP A 695 41.06 0.66 -48.38
C ASP A 695 41.48 1.16 -47.00
N VAL A 696 40.52 1.29 -46.07
CA VAL A 696 40.76 1.78 -44.71
C VAL A 696 39.98 0.97 -43.68
N VAL A 697 40.51 0.92 -42.46
CA VAL A 697 39.83 0.33 -41.31
C VAL A 697 39.96 1.24 -40.08
N HIS A 698 38.86 1.43 -39.37
CA HIS A 698 38.79 2.14 -38.10
C HIS A 698 38.90 1.16 -36.94
N ILE A 699 39.69 1.54 -35.96
CA ILE A 699 39.95 0.76 -34.76
C ILE A 699 39.53 1.60 -33.57
N SER A 700 38.49 1.16 -32.88
CA SER A 700 37.95 1.81 -31.70
C SER A 700 38.31 1.01 -30.46
N THR A 701 38.90 1.68 -29.48
CA THR A 701 39.28 1.06 -28.20
C THR A 701 38.97 1.97 -27.01
N ARG A 702 38.70 1.34 -25.87
CA ARG A 702 38.44 1.99 -24.58
C ARG A 702 39.32 1.36 -23.51
N GLY A 703 39.78 2.15 -22.53
CA GLY A 703 40.43 1.62 -21.32
C GLY A 703 41.89 1.16 -21.51
N LEU A 704 42.64 1.82 -22.39
CA LEU A 704 44.10 1.66 -22.47
C LEU A 704 44.77 2.11 -21.15
N ILE A 705 45.83 1.42 -20.73
CA ILE A 705 46.62 1.80 -19.55
C ILE A 705 47.77 2.74 -19.94
N SER A 706 48.24 2.66 -21.18
CA SER A 706 49.35 3.46 -21.72
C SER A 706 49.26 3.59 -23.24
N ASP A 707 49.99 4.55 -23.82
CA ASP A 707 50.14 4.66 -25.28
C ASP A 707 50.61 3.30 -25.83
N SER A 708 49.88 2.78 -26.81
CA SER A 708 50.02 1.40 -27.25
C SER A 708 50.04 1.31 -28.77
N SER A 709 50.77 0.34 -29.32
CA SER A 709 50.80 0.11 -30.76
C SER A 709 49.71 -0.89 -31.16
N VAL A 710 48.82 -0.50 -32.08
CA VAL A 710 47.97 -1.45 -32.78
C VAL A 710 48.78 -2.14 -33.87
N GLN A 711 48.72 -3.46 -33.92
CA GLN A 711 49.42 -4.29 -34.90
C GLN A 711 48.40 -5.11 -35.71
N ILE A 712 48.57 -5.12 -37.03
CA ILE A 712 47.85 -6.00 -37.95
C ILE A 712 48.80 -7.13 -38.35
N HIS A 713 48.37 -8.37 -38.16
CA HIS A 713 49.12 -9.59 -38.47
C HIS A 713 48.50 -10.35 -39.63
N ASP A 714 49.33 -10.97 -40.47
CA ASP A 714 48.87 -12.00 -41.39
C ASP A 714 48.57 -13.33 -40.67
N ILE A 715 48.05 -14.34 -41.40
CA ILE A 715 47.70 -15.66 -40.83
C ILE A 715 48.89 -16.43 -40.25
N SER A 716 50.13 -16.06 -40.61
CA SER A 716 51.34 -16.66 -40.05
C SER A 716 51.81 -15.96 -38.76
N GLY A 717 51.11 -14.91 -38.33
CA GLY A 717 51.42 -14.11 -37.14
C GLY A 717 52.42 -12.98 -37.39
N ARG A 718 52.93 -12.83 -38.62
CA ARG A 718 53.86 -11.75 -38.98
C ARG A 718 53.13 -10.42 -39.01
N VAL A 719 53.68 -9.40 -38.36
CA VAL A 719 53.15 -8.02 -38.39
C VAL A 719 53.33 -7.45 -39.79
N VAL A 720 52.23 -7.02 -40.41
CA VAL A 720 52.22 -6.41 -41.74
C VAL A 720 52.02 -4.89 -41.70
N LEU A 721 51.33 -4.38 -40.66
CA LEU A 721 51.14 -2.95 -40.41
C LEU A 721 51.11 -2.67 -38.90
N SER A 722 51.52 -1.48 -38.50
CA SER A 722 51.41 -1.01 -37.12
C SER A 722 51.11 0.49 -37.05
N ALA A 723 50.24 0.88 -36.12
CA ALA A 723 49.94 2.28 -35.81
C ALA A 723 50.07 2.52 -34.30
N THR A 724 50.36 3.76 -33.89
CA THR A 724 50.43 4.11 -32.46
C THR A 724 49.16 4.82 -32.03
N ILE A 725 48.63 4.44 -30.87
CA ILE A 725 47.44 5.01 -30.26
C ILE A 725 47.80 5.61 -28.91
N LYS A 726 47.30 6.83 -28.63
CA LYS A 726 47.51 7.52 -27.35
C LYS A 726 46.48 7.10 -26.30
N ASN A 727 46.87 7.12 -25.03
CA ASN A 727 46.02 6.77 -23.91
C ASN A 727 44.98 7.86 -23.60
N THR A 728 43.79 7.76 -24.21
CA THR A 728 42.60 8.54 -23.86
C THR A 728 41.39 7.63 -23.67
N ASP A 729 40.38 8.05 -22.88
CA ASP A 729 39.27 7.19 -22.46
C ASP A 729 38.47 6.56 -23.63
N HIS A 730 38.42 7.24 -24.78
CA HIS A 730 38.01 6.69 -26.07
C HIS A 730 39.06 7.05 -27.13
N VAL A 731 39.48 6.06 -27.92
CA VAL A 731 40.33 6.31 -29.09
C VAL A 731 39.73 5.65 -30.31
N GLU A 732 39.65 6.43 -31.39
CA GLU A 732 39.38 5.94 -32.73
C GLU A 732 40.59 6.27 -33.60
N THR A 733 41.14 5.29 -34.31
CA THR A 733 42.27 5.47 -35.22
C THR A 733 41.96 4.80 -36.54
N THR A 734 42.22 5.51 -37.63
CA THR A 734 42.06 5.01 -39.01
C THR A 734 43.40 4.51 -39.51
N ILE A 735 43.42 3.29 -40.04
CA ILE A 735 44.61 2.68 -40.66
C ILE A 735 44.31 2.44 -42.14
N ASP A 736 45.19 2.93 -43.00
CA ASP A 736 45.20 2.61 -44.43
C ASP A 736 45.72 1.17 -44.64
N ILE A 737 44.89 0.35 -45.28
CA ILE A 737 45.16 -1.06 -45.58
C ILE A 737 45.14 -1.34 -47.08
N SER A 738 45.09 -0.31 -47.93
CA SER A 738 45.01 -0.43 -49.40
C SER A 738 46.13 -1.26 -50.03
N GLN A 739 47.29 -1.32 -49.36
CA GLN A 739 48.46 -2.09 -49.80
C GLN A 739 48.44 -3.56 -49.36
N LEU A 740 47.47 -3.98 -48.55
CA LEU A 740 47.34 -5.36 -48.10
C LEU A 740 46.63 -6.23 -49.15
N PRO A 741 47.20 -7.38 -49.56
CA PRO A 741 46.49 -8.34 -50.41
C PRO A 741 45.17 -8.81 -49.78
N ALA A 742 44.20 -9.15 -50.63
CA ALA A 742 42.93 -9.72 -50.17
C ALA A 742 43.17 -10.97 -49.31
N GLY A 743 42.58 -11.01 -48.12
CA GLY A 743 42.87 -12.08 -47.15
C GLY A 743 42.31 -11.83 -45.76
N ILE A 744 42.60 -12.78 -44.86
CA ILE A 744 42.26 -12.69 -43.44
C ILE A 744 43.50 -12.21 -42.68
N TYR A 745 43.29 -11.20 -41.84
CA TYR A 745 44.29 -10.61 -40.97
C TYR A 745 43.76 -10.57 -39.53
N PHE A 746 44.65 -10.29 -38.58
CA PHE A 746 44.31 -10.15 -37.18
C PHE A 746 44.84 -8.83 -36.61
N VAL A 747 43.95 -8.01 -36.07
CA VAL A 747 44.28 -6.78 -35.37
C VAL A 747 44.50 -7.10 -33.89
N SER A 748 45.58 -6.60 -33.31
CA SER A 748 45.86 -6.77 -31.89
C SER A 748 46.52 -5.55 -31.27
N ILE A 749 46.41 -5.46 -29.94
CA ILE A 749 47.10 -4.46 -29.13
C ILE A 749 47.92 -5.24 -28.08
N PRO A 750 49.25 -5.27 -28.16
CA PRO A 750 50.09 -5.88 -27.15
C PRO A 750 50.20 -4.93 -25.95
N GLU A 751 49.53 -5.26 -24.84
CA GLU A 751 49.60 -4.50 -23.59
C GLU A 751 50.40 -5.33 -22.57
N SER A 752 51.46 -4.75 -21.98
CA SER A 752 52.32 -5.45 -21.03
C SER A 752 51.55 -5.75 -19.74
N GLY A 753 51.36 -7.03 -19.41
CA GLY A 753 50.69 -7.47 -18.18
C GLY A 753 49.18 -7.76 -18.30
N ARG A 754 48.60 -7.78 -19.50
CA ARG A 754 47.24 -8.26 -19.78
C ARG A 754 47.22 -9.31 -20.90
N GLU A 755 46.13 -10.08 -21.01
CA GLU A 755 45.89 -10.93 -22.17
C GLU A 755 45.79 -10.09 -23.46
N LYS A 756 46.49 -10.54 -24.51
CA LYS A 756 46.49 -9.90 -25.84
C LYS A 756 45.08 -9.98 -26.45
N ILE A 757 44.43 -8.83 -26.64
CA ILE A 757 43.12 -8.78 -27.32
C ILE A 757 43.35 -8.83 -28.83
N VAL A 758 42.69 -9.79 -29.50
CA VAL A 758 42.79 -10.00 -30.95
C VAL A 758 41.41 -9.93 -31.61
N ARG A 759 41.32 -9.30 -32.78
CA ARG A 759 40.12 -9.23 -33.62
C ARG A 759 40.45 -9.59 -35.07
N LYS A 760 39.58 -10.39 -35.70
CA LYS A 760 39.70 -10.74 -37.11
C LYS A 760 39.40 -9.51 -37.97
N LEU A 761 40.19 -9.29 -39.03
CA LEU A 761 39.96 -8.32 -40.10
C LEU A 761 39.94 -9.07 -41.43
N VAL A 762 38.94 -8.82 -42.27
CA VAL A 762 38.84 -9.37 -43.62
C VAL A 762 39.11 -8.24 -44.61
N VAL A 763 40.21 -8.33 -45.36
CA VAL A 763 40.56 -7.38 -46.41
C VAL A 763 40.08 -7.94 -47.75
N ARG A 764 39.30 -7.15 -48.50
CA ARG A 764 38.86 -7.48 -49.85
C ARG A 764 39.73 -6.74 -50.85
N GLY A 765 40.13 -7.42 -51.93
CA GLY A 765 40.88 -6.78 -53.02
C GLY A 765 40.01 -5.69 -53.67
N GLY A 766 40.56 -4.49 -53.77
CA GLY A 766 39.97 -3.43 -54.61
C GLY A 766 39.86 -3.92 -56.05
N ARG A 767 38.78 -3.54 -56.73
CA ARG A 767 38.70 -3.68 -58.19
C ARG A 767 39.50 -2.59 -58.87
#